data_AF-A0A843EZH1-F1
#
_entry.id   AF-A0A843EZH1-F1
#
_cell.length_a   1.000
_cell.length_b   1.000
_cell.length_c   1.000
_cell.angle_alpha   90.00
_cell.angle_beta   90.00
_cell.angle_gamma   90.00
#
_symmetry.space_group_name_H-M   'P 1'
#
loop_
_entity.id
_entity.type
_entity.pdbx_description
1 polymer ?
#
loop_
_entity_poly.entity_id
_entity_poly.type
_entity_poly.pdbx_seq_one_letter_code
_entity_poly.pdbx_strand_id
1 'polypeptide(L)'
;MNIKINTICFILLLFLLISAVNAADSDNETFQSPNQPDPNQDIDNVEKLQMNIISDEVVSKSIENDNVISAAANKEKTGAKYNSMTLSKSKFKVNMKAANVKMHFKDGTQFKVTLKDNNKKAMKNTNIKIAIDGKTYTKKTDSKGVATLALNLKSGTYKVVSTYGGSSVFAKKSVNSKVTIKSTIKCSDFTKYYKNTASYYSTFYDKKGKLLKNTAVKFKINSKAYSVKTNKKGVGKLTVDLKPGKYGVSSINSKTSETITKTITIKSLIETKDLTMNDGDESKFTVKILNSYGKASPNKKVTIKINGQTFTQTTDKNGLASIPLDYDVGKYSVTTEYDGLKNTNQITINKVLKQTRFSHVTLIPNYVNVTVPYAFHNSEYTLKNGADGIVKMPKNEMFTVQISQTKGYLFTPDKVPGLDSIAIGYKTYLVPFDGSEIKSDYNKANLKGDGILISRSANYTQIEYRSTNIMNIDLFGVNIDRGLQNSETITYVQDNAIPAKINFYTYSYDELGLKYSLAKYYGKSIYDFNYKTYDEVTNHNMDKVKFTNSGKLVNPDTVGISISEYLPEEDIITKFIVNGVEEYEKEERITYGLGEQYELYHGFEAVQSYAIINEKVTRDIIEKWVGVGNAYLDKFNLMNIYGMFLAGLETAWVADEIADQYAKEFNVMWKRGNTATILGGINFEDTYIHILNADMGMKVMGGKENTELFRFANSLYLPNIEEYALKPLSVDYNSNASNSMDNVFTAIAKNNYSLTQLGEMIYVFDGNESAFALNTTSGICSVLLSSGKNVYKGSKMSTNTEGCALCNAANNIFNNVKKLIMETSPGLRLLTNNYNNIHSFTNIAHKGLIFVLGKVVSGFSSSALGLYAFMSAVQFGGVTYRENYVNEKDWHKVIDKYTFTRAGYFQKKKVFNIPNKNGGEDYIEVKINEDLSLDRNNAKYISNGKTRTLTKQETYKYFTEDRWTPFNMPSKYWDKSWK
;
A
#
# COMPACT_ATOMS: atom_id res chain seq x y z
N MET A 1 59.93 -17.34 16.36
CA MET A 1 60.23 -15.90 16.56
C MET A 1 58.97 -15.11 16.21
N ASN A 2 58.56 -14.14 17.04
CA ASN A 2 57.29 -13.42 16.85
C ASN A 2 57.41 -12.30 15.81
N ILE A 3 56.49 -12.23 14.86
CA ILE A 3 56.05 -10.97 14.25
C ILE A 3 54.52 -11.01 14.13
N LYS A 4 53.81 -10.24 14.98
CA LYS A 4 52.41 -9.91 14.76
C LYS A 4 52.35 -8.78 13.73
N ILE A 5 51.95 -9.07 12.48
CA ILE A 5 51.64 -8.01 11.51
C ILE A 5 50.17 -7.61 11.70
N ASN A 6 49.95 -6.37 12.14
CA ASN A 6 48.60 -5.86 12.39
C ASN A 6 47.84 -5.59 11.07
N THR A 7 46.52 -5.83 11.12
CA THR A 7 45.53 -5.66 10.04
C THR A 7 45.55 -4.29 9.33
N ILE A 8 46.13 -3.27 9.98
CA ILE A 8 46.21 -1.89 9.50
C ILE A 8 47.04 -1.77 8.20
N CYS A 9 48.10 -2.58 8.03
CA CYS A 9 49.00 -2.44 6.86
C CYS A 9 48.33 -2.78 5.53
N PHE A 10 47.28 -3.61 5.54
CA PHE A 10 46.56 -4.01 4.32
C PHE A 10 45.71 -2.86 3.74
N ILE A 11 45.33 -1.88 4.57
CA ILE A 11 44.51 -0.74 4.17
C ILE A 11 45.31 0.20 3.23
N LEU A 12 46.60 0.43 3.50
CA LEU A 12 47.41 1.32 2.64
C LEU A 12 47.69 0.75 1.25
N LEU A 13 47.87 -0.57 1.12
CA LEU A 13 48.22 -1.19 -0.16
C LEU A 13 47.08 -1.06 -1.19
N LEU A 14 45.83 -0.98 -0.72
CA LEU A 14 44.63 -0.86 -1.56
C LEU A 14 44.46 0.53 -2.20
N PHE A 15 45.14 1.57 -1.69
CA PHE A 15 45.02 2.95 -2.18
C PHE A 15 45.92 3.29 -3.37
N LEU A 16 46.93 2.46 -3.68
CA LEU A 16 47.99 2.80 -4.65
C LEU A 16 47.77 2.28 -6.08
N LEU A 17 46.69 1.55 -6.36
CA LEU A 17 46.48 0.81 -7.62
C LEU A 17 45.39 1.37 -8.55
N ILE A 18 44.81 2.54 -8.26
CA ILE A 18 43.72 3.14 -9.07
C ILE A 18 44.09 4.55 -9.53
N SER A 19 45.01 4.64 -10.51
CA SER A 19 45.42 5.91 -11.13
C SER A 19 45.93 5.76 -12.57
N ALA A 20 45.27 4.93 -13.39
CA ALA A 20 45.61 4.75 -14.80
C ALA A 20 44.39 4.57 -15.72
N VAL A 21 44.50 5.13 -16.93
CA VAL A 21 43.62 5.01 -18.11
C VAL A 21 42.18 5.56 -17.96
N ASN A 22 41.86 6.51 -18.83
CA ASN A 22 40.52 7.02 -19.10
C ASN A 22 40.45 7.40 -20.61
N ALA A 23 39.24 7.59 -21.13
CA ALA A 23 38.91 7.97 -22.52
C ALA A 23 39.15 6.95 -23.67
N ALA A 24 38.06 6.65 -24.37
CA ALA A 24 37.95 6.41 -25.81
C ALA A 24 36.59 6.98 -26.27
N ASP A 25 36.40 7.23 -27.56
CA ASP A 25 35.36 8.16 -28.10
C ASP A 25 34.71 7.61 -29.39
N SER A 26 33.63 8.27 -29.85
CA SER A 26 33.09 8.19 -31.23
C SER A 26 32.43 6.85 -31.66
N ASP A 27 31.62 6.73 -32.72
CA ASP A 27 30.77 7.70 -33.43
C ASP A 27 29.72 6.99 -34.33
N ASN A 28 28.71 7.74 -34.82
CA ASN A 28 27.92 7.45 -36.04
C ASN A 28 27.10 6.12 -36.10
N GLU A 29 26.23 5.84 -37.08
CA GLU A 29 26.02 6.40 -38.43
C GLU A 29 24.60 6.93 -38.72
N THR A 30 24.48 7.65 -39.85
CA THR A 30 23.20 7.97 -40.51
C THR A 30 23.25 7.57 -41.99
N PHE A 31 22.18 6.95 -42.50
CA PHE A 31 22.00 6.66 -43.92
C PHE A 31 21.02 7.65 -44.57
N GLN A 32 21.27 8.01 -45.84
CA GLN A 32 20.50 9.02 -46.58
C GLN A 32 19.73 8.45 -47.77
N SER A 33 18.58 9.09 -48.05
CA SER A 33 17.99 9.24 -49.40
C SER A 33 17.49 7.98 -50.12
N PRO A 34 16.81 8.12 -51.29
CA PRO A 34 16.10 9.32 -51.81
C PRO A 34 14.62 9.04 -52.13
N ASN A 35 13.84 10.10 -52.38
CA ASN A 35 13.07 10.32 -53.63
C ASN A 35 11.87 11.27 -53.43
N GLN A 36 11.74 12.20 -54.37
CA GLN A 36 10.51 12.92 -54.70
C GLN A 36 10.16 12.53 -56.15
N PRO A 37 8.87 12.53 -56.53
CA PRO A 37 8.48 13.56 -57.48
C PRO A 37 7.10 14.20 -57.21
N ASP A 38 6.88 15.31 -57.91
CA ASP A 38 5.66 16.11 -58.10
C ASP A 38 5.21 15.90 -59.59
N PRO A 39 4.21 16.57 -60.21
CA PRO A 39 2.95 17.17 -59.74
C PRO A 39 1.68 16.75 -60.55
N ASN A 40 0.48 17.08 -60.03
CA ASN A 40 -0.74 17.54 -60.76
C ASN A 40 -1.54 16.63 -61.74
N GLN A 41 -2.73 17.16 -62.09
CA GLN A 41 -3.70 16.80 -63.16
C GLN A 41 -4.63 15.57 -62.93
N ASP A 42 -5.91 15.56 -63.34
CA ASP A 42 -6.87 16.65 -63.66
C ASP A 42 -8.35 16.16 -63.68
N ILE A 43 -9.27 17.00 -63.18
CA ILE A 43 -10.52 17.53 -63.80
C ILE A 43 -11.73 16.59 -64.18
N ASP A 44 -12.95 17.13 -63.91
CA ASP A 44 -14.29 16.83 -64.51
C ASP A 44 -15.05 15.50 -64.20
N ASN A 45 -16.40 15.40 -64.28
CA ASN A 45 -17.45 16.37 -64.66
C ASN A 45 -18.89 16.09 -64.11
N VAL A 46 -19.71 17.16 -63.94
CA VAL A 46 -21.18 17.29 -64.24
C VAL A 46 -22.21 16.34 -63.55
N GLU A 47 -23.49 16.68 -63.26
CA GLU A 47 -24.47 17.59 -63.91
C GLU A 47 -25.36 18.47 -62.97
N LYS A 48 -26.34 19.19 -63.59
CA LYS A 48 -27.02 20.45 -63.24
C LYS A 48 -28.35 20.31 -62.47
N LEU A 49 -28.82 21.43 -61.88
CA LEU A 49 -30.04 22.21 -62.24
C LEU A 49 -30.18 23.37 -61.19
N GLN A 50 -30.05 24.66 -61.53
CA GLN A 50 -31.03 25.62 -62.09
C GLN A 50 -32.36 25.77 -61.32
N MET A 51 -33.03 26.94 -61.22
CA MET A 51 -32.64 28.38 -61.12
C MET A 51 -33.91 29.24 -60.81
N ASN A 52 -33.77 30.47 -60.27
CA ASN A 52 -34.76 31.59 -60.32
C ASN A 52 -36.12 31.49 -59.55
N ILE A 53 -36.90 32.57 -59.29
CA ILE A 53 -36.62 33.98 -58.84
C ILE A 53 -37.95 34.69 -58.41
N ILE A 54 -37.91 35.68 -57.47
CA ILE A 54 -38.90 36.78 -57.15
C ILE A 54 -40.38 36.46 -56.78
N SER A 55 -40.88 37.00 -55.65
CA SER A 55 -42.10 37.87 -55.54
C SER A 55 -42.36 38.41 -54.10
N ASP A 56 -43.27 39.39 -53.95
CA ASP A 56 -43.60 40.15 -52.71
C ASP A 56 -45.02 39.85 -52.12
N GLU A 57 -45.36 40.52 -51.00
CA GLU A 57 -46.72 40.84 -50.46
C GLU A 57 -47.64 39.72 -49.86
N VAL A 58 -48.73 39.97 -49.07
CA VAL A 58 -49.01 40.94 -47.97
C VAL A 58 -50.35 40.57 -47.20
N VAL A 59 -50.62 41.13 -46.00
CA VAL A 59 -51.97 41.40 -45.35
C VAL A 59 -52.86 40.30 -44.67
N SER A 60 -52.78 40.25 -43.31
CA SER A 60 -53.88 40.49 -42.31
C SER A 60 -54.94 39.45 -41.79
N LYS A 61 -55.49 39.78 -40.60
CA LYS A 61 -56.70 39.29 -39.85
C LYS A 61 -56.59 37.85 -39.26
N SER A 62 -57.30 37.40 -38.20
CA SER A 62 -58.53 37.83 -37.44
C SER A 62 -58.45 37.24 -35.98
N ILE A 63 -59.34 37.39 -34.96
CA ILE A 63 -60.42 38.33 -34.51
C ILE A 63 -60.83 37.97 -33.04
N GLU A 64 -61.12 38.97 -32.16
CA GLU A 64 -62.08 39.05 -30.99
C GLU A 64 -62.16 37.91 -29.91
N ASN A 65 -62.78 37.98 -28.70
CA ASN A 65 -63.47 38.98 -27.83
C ASN A 65 -63.50 38.46 -26.34
N ASP A 66 -64.08 39.03 -25.25
CA ASP A 66 -64.71 40.33 -24.84
C ASP A 66 -64.54 40.55 -23.28
N ASN A 67 -65.52 41.13 -22.56
CA ASN A 67 -65.52 41.56 -21.13
C ASN A 67 -66.81 41.18 -20.38
N VAL A 68 -66.86 41.34 -19.03
CA VAL A 68 -68.11 41.50 -18.20
C VAL A 68 -67.87 42.49 -17.03
N ILE A 69 -68.93 43.16 -16.50
CA ILE A 69 -68.95 44.40 -15.66
C ILE A 69 -69.96 44.31 -14.46
N SER A 70 -69.93 45.25 -13.48
CA SER A 70 -70.91 45.42 -12.35
C SER A 70 -71.15 46.89 -11.87
N ALA A 71 -72.00 47.13 -10.86
CA ALA A 71 -72.47 48.44 -10.29
C ALA A 71 -72.93 48.28 -8.79
N ALA A 72 -73.51 49.19 -7.95
CA ALA A 72 -73.95 50.61 -7.87
C ALA A 72 -74.36 50.91 -6.37
N ALA A 73 -74.71 52.09 -5.79
CA ALA A 73 -74.65 53.54 -6.10
C ALA A 73 -74.38 54.38 -4.78
N ASN A 74 -75.19 55.22 -4.08
CA ASN A 74 -76.53 55.86 -4.26
C ASN A 74 -76.84 56.98 -3.18
N LYS A 75 -77.13 58.26 -3.57
CA LYS A 75 -77.85 59.36 -2.82
C LYS A 75 -77.27 59.92 -1.47
N GLU A 76 -77.59 61.14 -0.94
CA GLU A 76 -78.55 62.23 -1.30
C GLU A 76 -78.19 63.68 -0.80
N LYS A 77 -78.86 64.72 -1.38
CA LYS A 77 -79.26 66.09 -0.89
C LYS A 77 -78.29 67.28 -0.54
N THR A 78 -78.61 68.42 -1.19
CA THR A 78 -78.64 69.86 -0.76
C THR A 78 -77.38 70.69 -0.35
N GLY A 79 -77.23 71.85 -1.00
CA GLY A 79 -76.36 73.00 -0.64
C GLY A 79 -76.30 74.04 -1.79
N ALA A 80 -76.12 75.35 -1.53
CA ALA A 80 -76.29 76.40 -2.56
C ALA A 80 -75.23 77.53 -2.54
N LYS A 81 -74.96 78.11 -3.74
CA LYS A 81 -74.35 79.45 -4.03
C LYS A 81 -73.00 79.80 -3.32
N TYR A 82 -71.92 80.24 -3.99
CA TYR A 82 -71.78 81.17 -5.12
C TYR A 82 -70.48 80.94 -5.92
N ASN A 83 -70.31 81.66 -7.04
CA ASN A 83 -69.12 81.61 -7.89
C ASN A 83 -67.86 82.24 -7.25
N SER A 84 -66.71 81.57 -7.40
CA SER A 84 -65.38 82.19 -7.42
C SER A 84 -64.58 81.59 -8.58
N MET A 85 -64.65 82.23 -9.76
CA MET A 85 -64.05 81.70 -10.99
C MET A 85 -62.56 82.05 -11.07
N THR A 86 -61.73 81.32 -10.33
CA THR A 86 -60.26 81.45 -10.39
C THR A 86 -59.74 80.98 -11.75
N LEU A 87 -59.61 81.92 -12.69
CA LEU A 87 -59.17 81.71 -14.06
C LEU A 87 -57.73 81.18 -14.12
N SER A 88 -57.57 79.86 -14.13
CA SER A 88 -56.26 79.24 -14.38
C SER A 88 -55.80 79.58 -15.81
N LYS A 89 -54.81 80.46 -15.95
CA LYS A 89 -54.27 80.85 -17.26
C LYS A 89 -53.63 79.62 -17.92
N SER A 90 -54.34 79.01 -18.87
CA SER A 90 -53.85 77.86 -19.63
C SER A 90 -52.61 78.28 -20.43
N LYS A 91 -51.43 77.83 -19.97
CA LYS A 91 -50.15 78.25 -20.55
C LYS A 91 -50.02 77.80 -22.00
N PHE A 92 -49.54 78.70 -22.86
CA PHE A 92 -49.41 78.44 -24.29
C PHE A 92 -48.48 77.24 -24.54
N LYS A 93 -48.88 76.40 -25.50
CA LYS A 93 -48.06 75.25 -25.95
C LYS A 93 -46.81 75.75 -26.69
N VAL A 94 -45.78 74.90 -26.75
CA VAL A 94 -44.51 75.18 -27.42
C VAL A 94 -44.11 74.02 -28.33
N ASN A 95 -43.49 74.34 -29.46
CA ASN A 95 -42.94 73.38 -30.39
C ASN A 95 -41.47 73.12 -30.05
N MET A 96 -41.19 71.93 -29.51
CA MET A 96 -39.85 71.50 -29.12
C MET A 96 -39.43 70.31 -29.97
N LYS A 97 -38.26 70.38 -30.60
CA LYS A 97 -37.71 69.31 -31.46
C LYS A 97 -36.25 69.05 -31.13
N ALA A 98 -35.90 67.77 -30.99
CA ALA A 98 -34.53 67.31 -30.84
C ALA A 98 -34.36 66.04 -31.69
N ALA A 99 -33.39 66.05 -32.60
CA ALA A 99 -33.18 64.96 -33.55
C ALA A 99 -32.22 63.91 -33.01
N ASN A 100 -32.34 62.67 -33.50
CA ASN A 100 -31.35 61.63 -33.24
C ASN A 100 -30.03 62.00 -33.93
N VAL A 101 -28.91 61.81 -33.23
CA VAL A 101 -27.56 62.06 -33.75
C VAL A 101 -26.84 60.73 -33.98
N LYS A 102 -26.24 60.56 -35.16
CA LYS A 102 -25.27 59.51 -35.45
C LYS A 102 -23.96 60.21 -35.82
N MET A 103 -22.90 59.95 -35.07
CA MET A 103 -21.59 60.59 -35.22
C MET A 103 -20.46 59.56 -35.07
N HIS A 104 -19.25 59.88 -35.52
CA HIS A 104 -18.03 59.16 -35.13
C HIS A 104 -17.36 59.84 -33.92
N PHE A 105 -16.60 59.08 -33.13
CA PHE A 105 -15.93 59.61 -31.94
C PHE A 105 -15.03 60.82 -32.27
N LYS A 106 -15.35 61.96 -31.64
CA LYS A 106 -14.76 63.29 -31.89
C LYS A 106 -14.85 63.81 -33.34
N ASP A 107 -15.92 63.50 -34.09
CA ASP A 107 -16.10 64.10 -35.43
C ASP A 107 -16.40 65.62 -35.40
N GLY A 108 -16.99 66.11 -34.31
CA GLY A 108 -17.35 67.51 -34.07
C GLY A 108 -18.85 67.78 -34.03
N THR A 109 -19.68 66.76 -34.31
CA THR A 109 -21.15 66.86 -34.29
C THR A 109 -21.66 67.23 -32.91
N GLN A 110 -22.57 68.21 -32.86
CA GLN A 110 -23.23 68.68 -31.64
C GLN A 110 -24.69 68.21 -31.63
N PHE A 111 -25.18 67.85 -30.45
CA PHE A 111 -26.61 67.66 -30.23
C PHE A 111 -27.33 69.01 -30.21
N LYS A 112 -28.47 69.11 -30.88
CA LYS A 112 -29.22 70.36 -31.07
C LYS A 112 -30.69 70.19 -30.69
N VAL A 113 -31.19 71.11 -29.86
CA VAL A 113 -32.59 71.19 -29.44
C VAL A 113 -33.16 72.52 -29.92
N THR A 114 -34.25 72.48 -30.68
CA THR A 114 -34.95 73.68 -31.15
C THR A 114 -36.21 73.89 -30.31
N LEU A 115 -36.41 75.11 -29.81
CA LEU A 115 -37.61 75.55 -29.10
C LEU A 115 -38.23 76.77 -29.81
N LYS A 116 -39.51 76.65 -30.16
CA LYS A 116 -40.32 77.69 -30.80
C LYS A 116 -41.70 77.76 -30.11
N ASP A 117 -42.37 78.90 -30.24
CA ASP A 117 -43.78 79.00 -29.84
C ASP A 117 -44.71 78.30 -30.85
N ASN A 118 -46.02 78.32 -30.58
CA ASN A 118 -47.03 77.79 -31.50
C ASN A 118 -47.00 78.48 -32.88
N ASN A 119 -46.59 79.76 -32.94
CA ASN A 119 -46.52 80.56 -34.16
C ASN A 119 -45.19 80.37 -34.91
N LYS A 120 -44.40 79.34 -34.55
CA LYS A 120 -43.09 78.98 -35.12
C LYS A 120 -41.99 80.04 -34.86
N LYS A 121 -42.23 81.05 -34.01
CA LYS A 121 -41.24 82.09 -33.64
C LYS A 121 -40.19 81.52 -32.71
N ALA A 122 -38.94 81.95 -32.86
CA ALA A 122 -37.81 81.47 -32.07
C ALA A 122 -37.87 81.95 -30.61
N MET A 123 -37.79 81.03 -29.66
CA MET A 123 -37.68 81.36 -28.23
C MET A 123 -36.19 81.51 -27.87
N LYS A 124 -35.64 82.74 -27.93
CA LYS A 124 -34.23 83.09 -27.64
C LYS A 124 -33.92 83.07 -26.12
N ASN A 125 -32.65 82.91 -25.74
CA ASN A 125 -32.12 83.04 -24.35
C ASN A 125 -32.83 82.14 -23.32
N THR A 126 -33.49 81.07 -23.77
CA THR A 126 -34.37 80.23 -22.96
C THR A 126 -33.63 78.98 -22.50
N ASN A 127 -33.72 78.67 -21.21
CA ASN A 127 -33.01 77.53 -20.60
C ASN A 127 -33.68 76.18 -20.96
N ILE A 128 -32.94 75.31 -21.63
CA ILE A 128 -33.23 73.90 -21.83
C ILE A 128 -32.34 73.07 -20.90
N LYS A 129 -32.91 72.12 -20.15
CA LYS A 129 -32.15 71.07 -19.45
C LYS A 129 -32.01 69.86 -20.36
N ILE A 130 -30.78 69.47 -20.70
CA ILE A 130 -30.48 68.30 -21.55
C ILE A 130 -29.80 67.24 -20.68
N ALA A 131 -30.49 66.14 -20.39
CA ALA A 131 -29.95 65.01 -19.65
C ALA A 131 -29.42 63.94 -20.61
N ILE A 132 -28.16 63.55 -20.45
CA ILE A 132 -27.45 62.52 -21.23
C ILE A 132 -26.34 61.91 -20.36
N ASP A 133 -26.17 60.58 -20.43
CA ASP A 133 -25.11 59.85 -19.69
C ASP A 133 -25.07 60.18 -18.18
N GLY A 134 -26.25 60.21 -17.55
CA GLY A 134 -26.45 60.58 -16.14
C GLY A 134 -26.28 62.08 -15.82
N LYS A 135 -25.75 62.90 -16.72
CA LYS A 135 -25.45 64.32 -16.50
C LYS A 135 -26.49 65.23 -17.14
N THR A 136 -26.90 66.28 -16.42
CA THR A 136 -27.84 67.29 -16.92
C THR A 136 -27.12 68.61 -17.22
N TYR A 137 -27.22 69.06 -18.47
CA TYR A 137 -26.63 70.30 -18.96
C TYR A 137 -27.72 71.35 -19.18
N THR A 138 -27.66 72.49 -18.48
CA THR A 138 -28.49 73.65 -18.81
C THR A 138 -27.85 74.40 -19.98
N LYS A 139 -28.61 74.57 -21.07
CA LYS A 139 -28.17 75.29 -22.28
C LYS A 139 -29.22 76.33 -22.68
N LYS A 140 -28.76 77.53 -23.00
CA LYS A 140 -29.59 78.61 -23.53
C LYS A 140 -29.78 78.47 -25.04
N THR A 141 -30.95 78.87 -25.53
CA THR A 141 -31.24 78.96 -26.97
C THR A 141 -30.66 80.23 -27.60
N ASP A 142 -30.20 80.10 -28.85
CA ASP A 142 -29.73 81.20 -29.69
C ASP A 142 -30.89 82.05 -30.28
N SER A 143 -30.57 83.00 -31.16
CA SER A 143 -31.57 83.83 -31.87
C SER A 143 -32.48 83.06 -32.82
N LYS A 144 -32.14 81.81 -33.19
CA LYS A 144 -32.94 80.90 -34.03
C LYS A 144 -33.77 79.91 -33.18
N GLY A 145 -33.65 79.98 -31.85
CA GLY A 145 -34.34 79.12 -30.89
C GLY A 145 -33.61 77.81 -30.61
N VAL A 146 -32.33 77.69 -30.95
CA VAL A 146 -31.55 76.45 -30.88
C VAL A 146 -30.60 76.47 -29.68
N ALA A 147 -30.70 75.48 -28.80
CA ALA A 147 -29.72 75.18 -27.76
C ALA A 147 -28.81 74.03 -28.21
N THR A 148 -27.51 74.13 -27.96
CA THR A 148 -26.50 73.16 -28.43
C THR A 148 -25.68 72.53 -27.30
N LEU A 149 -25.29 71.27 -27.50
CA LEU A 149 -24.46 70.50 -26.58
C LEU A 149 -23.37 69.74 -27.36
N ALA A 150 -22.11 69.94 -26.97
CA ALA A 150 -20.97 69.20 -27.50
C ALA A 150 -20.92 67.78 -26.93
N LEU A 151 -20.70 66.79 -27.79
CA LEU A 151 -20.82 65.36 -27.46
C LEU A 151 -19.45 64.74 -27.13
N ASN A 152 -18.90 65.12 -25.98
CA ASN A 152 -17.62 64.63 -25.46
C ASN A 152 -17.77 63.31 -24.66
N LEU A 153 -18.50 62.33 -25.21
CA LEU A 153 -18.75 61.02 -24.60
C LEU A 153 -17.96 59.91 -25.30
N LYS A 154 -17.86 58.73 -24.67
CA LYS A 154 -17.21 57.54 -25.26
C LYS A 154 -18.00 57.03 -26.48
N SER A 155 -17.40 56.14 -27.28
CA SER A 155 -18.16 55.39 -28.28
C SER A 155 -19.27 54.58 -27.60
N GLY A 156 -20.51 54.72 -28.05
CA GLY A 156 -21.66 54.16 -27.35
C GLY A 156 -23.00 54.64 -27.90
N THR A 157 -24.08 54.24 -27.23
CA THR A 157 -25.45 54.65 -27.57
C THR A 157 -26.14 55.19 -26.32
N TYR A 158 -26.54 56.46 -26.38
CA TYR A 158 -27.05 57.22 -25.26
C TYR A 158 -28.50 57.63 -25.51
N LYS A 159 -29.36 57.44 -24.49
CA LYS A 159 -30.67 58.10 -24.42
C LYS A 159 -30.46 59.55 -24.00
N VAL A 160 -31.23 60.48 -24.57
CA VAL A 160 -31.19 61.91 -24.26
C VAL A 160 -32.58 62.40 -23.95
N VAL A 161 -32.75 63.14 -22.85
CA VAL A 161 -34.00 63.78 -22.47
C VAL A 161 -33.79 65.28 -22.46
N SER A 162 -34.52 66.01 -23.33
CA SER A 162 -34.42 67.46 -23.45
C SER A 162 -35.69 68.12 -22.92
N THR A 163 -35.57 68.88 -21.84
CA THR A 163 -36.72 69.44 -21.10
C THR A 163 -36.65 70.95 -21.01
N TYR A 164 -37.69 71.62 -21.48
CA TYR A 164 -38.00 73.01 -21.20
C TYR A 164 -38.92 73.11 -19.97
N GLY A 165 -38.52 73.91 -18.98
CA GLY A 165 -39.23 74.03 -17.70
C GLY A 165 -40.58 74.77 -17.76
N GLY A 166 -40.91 75.44 -18.86
CA GLY A 166 -42.03 76.37 -18.94
C GLY A 166 -41.66 77.78 -18.46
N SER A 167 -42.65 78.66 -18.40
CA SER A 167 -42.58 80.00 -17.79
C SER A 167 -43.93 80.36 -17.13
N SER A 168 -44.15 81.63 -16.80
CA SER A 168 -45.50 82.13 -16.47
C SER A 168 -46.47 82.04 -17.66
N VAL A 169 -45.95 82.15 -18.90
CA VAL A 169 -46.72 82.22 -20.15
C VAL A 169 -46.78 80.89 -20.90
N PHE A 170 -45.68 80.13 -20.92
CA PHE A 170 -45.53 78.91 -21.73
C PHE A 170 -45.49 77.62 -20.90
N ALA A 171 -46.07 76.55 -21.43
CA ALA A 171 -46.13 75.25 -20.78
C ALA A 171 -44.77 74.52 -20.79
N LYS A 172 -44.53 73.66 -19.78
CA LYS A 172 -43.38 72.75 -19.75
C LYS A 172 -43.46 71.73 -20.89
N LYS A 173 -42.33 71.36 -21.49
CA LYS A 173 -42.27 70.34 -22.55
C LYS A 173 -40.99 69.52 -22.42
N SER A 174 -41.06 68.23 -22.75
CA SER A 174 -39.89 67.36 -22.89
C SER A 174 -39.93 66.59 -24.21
N VAL A 175 -38.75 66.17 -24.68
CA VAL A 175 -38.52 65.41 -25.91
C VAL A 175 -37.40 64.40 -25.67
N ASN A 176 -37.61 63.15 -26.10
CA ASN A 176 -36.62 62.09 -26.05
C ASN A 176 -35.88 61.96 -27.39
N SER A 177 -34.58 61.70 -27.35
CA SER A 177 -33.72 61.49 -28.53
C SER A 177 -32.65 60.43 -28.25
N LYS A 178 -31.97 59.97 -29.30
CA LYS A 178 -30.89 58.97 -29.24
C LYS A 178 -29.62 59.54 -29.87
N VAL A 179 -28.50 59.49 -29.13
CA VAL A 179 -27.16 59.83 -29.62
C VAL A 179 -26.37 58.53 -29.79
N THR A 180 -25.88 58.27 -30.99
CA THR A 180 -25.03 57.11 -31.31
C THR A 180 -23.65 57.59 -31.73
N ILE A 181 -22.64 57.33 -30.90
CA ILE A 181 -21.23 57.63 -31.18
C ILE A 181 -20.56 56.35 -31.65
N LYS A 182 -20.37 56.20 -32.96
CA LYS A 182 -19.60 55.11 -33.57
C LYS A 182 -18.14 55.21 -33.15
N SER A 183 -17.56 54.07 -32.79
CA SER A 183 -16.11 53.98 -32.56
C SER A 183 -15.32 54.24 -33.84
N THR A 184 -14.09 54.72 -33.66
CA THR A 184 -13.04 54.81 -34.68
C THR A 184 -11.99 53.69 -34.54
N ILE A 185 -12.31 52.64 -33.77
CA ILE A 185 -11.52 51.42 -33.59
C ILE A 185 -12.44 50.19 -33.72
N LYS A 186 -12.02 49.17 -34.48
CA LYS A 186 -12.66 47.84 -34.50
C LYS A 186 -11.64 46.78 -34.09
N CYS A 187 -11.92 46.09 -32.99
CA CYS A 187 -11.11 45.00 -32.45
C CYS A 187 -11.96 43.99 -31.67
N SER A 188 -11.42 42.79 -31.50
CA SER A 188 -12.02 41.68 -30.74
C SER A 188 -11.06 41.22 -29.63
N ASP A 189 -11.53 40.34 -28.77
CA ASP A 189 -10.66 39.51 -27.95
C ASP A 189 -9.90 38.51 -28.85
N PHE A 190 -8.77 37.97 -28.37
CA PHE A 190 -7.84 37.18 -29.17
C PHE A 190 -7.26 36.03 -28.34
N THR A 191 -7.22 34.83 -28.91
CA THR A 191 -6.73 33.62 -28.23
C THR A 191 -5.76 32.86 -29.11
N LYS A 192 -4.65 32.40 -28.55
CA LYS A 192 -3.69 31.48 -29.21
C LYS A 192 -2.98 30.61 -28.18
N TYR A 193 -2.31 29.55 -28.63
CA TYR A 193 -1.40 28.77 -27.78
C TYR A 193 -0.03 29.45 -27.67
N TYR A 194 0.75 29.10 -26.64
CA TYR A 194 2.12 29.57 -26.46
C TYR A 194 3.00 29.22 -27.68
N LYS A 195 4.03 30.05 -27.96
CA LYS A 195 4.88 30.04 -29.17
C LYS A 195 4.16 30.08 -30.54
N ASN A 196 2.84 30.20 -30.60
CA ASN A 196 2.14 30.44 -31.86
C ASN A 196 2.49 31.84 -32.41
N THR A 197 2.79 31.96 -33.70
CA THR A 197 3.25 33.23 -34.32
C THR A 197 2.12 34.22 -34.66
N ALA A 198 0.85 33.85 -34.45
CA ALA A 198 -0.29 34.72 -34.72
C ALA A 198 -0.21 36.03 -33.93
N SER A 199 -0.60 37.11 -34.61
CA SER A 199 -0.52 38.48 -34.12
C SER A 199 -1.91 39.02 -33.79
N TYR A 200 -1.96 39.99 -32.87
CA TYR A 200 -3.17 40.73 -32.56
C TYR A 200 -3.40 41.84 -33.61
N TYR A 201 -4.66 42.12 -33.94
CA TYR A 201 -5.04 43.07 -34.99
C TYR A 201 -6.17 44.00 -34.55
N SER A 202 -6.06 45.28 -34.95
CA SER A 202 -7.14 46.27 -34.79
C SER A 202 -7.24 47.13 -36.04
N THR A 203 -8.47 47.45 -36.46
CA THR A 203 -8.74 48.35 -37.60
C THR A 203 -9.04 49.75 -37.09
N PHE A 204 -8.43 50.78 -37.70
CA PHE A 204 -8.53 52.16 -37.23
C PHE A 204 -9.12 53.08 -38.33
N TYR A 205 -9.98 53.99 -37.89
CA TYR A 205 -10.70 54.93 -38.74
C TYR A 205 -10.39 56.38 -38.33
N ASP A 206 -10.56 57.32 -39.23
CA ASP A 206 -10.50 58.74 -38.93
C ASP A 206 -11.83 59.23 -38.31
N LYS A 207 -11.87 60.51 -37.95
CA LYS A 207 -13.08 61.12 -37.41
C LYS A 207 -14.23 61.26 -38.43
N LYS A 208 -14.05 60.87 -39.70
CA LYS A 208 -15.10 60.81 -40.73
C LYS A 208 -15.50 59.36 -41.06
N GLY A 209 -14.93 58.36 -40.39
CA GLY A 209 -15.17 56.94 -40.66
C GLY A 209 -14.35 56.35 -41.81
N LYS A 210 -13.38 57.08 -42.37
CA LYS A 210 -12.46 56.60 -43.43
C LYS A 210 -11.29 55.83 -42.80
N LEU A 211 -10.83 54.75 -43.43
CA LEU A 211 -9.70 53.96 -42.93
C LEU A 211 -8.41 54.80 -42.81
N LEU A 212 -7.77 54.77 -41.63
CA LEU A 212 -6.44 55.37 -41.43
C LEU A 212 -5.39 54.47 -42.07
N LYS A 213 -4.98 54.76 -43.31
CA LYS A 213 -3.92 54.03 -44.04
C LYS A 213 -2.53 54.59 -43.67
N ASN A 214 -1.51 53.73 -43.61
CA ASN A 214 -0.10 54.09 -43.41
C ASN A 214 0.17 55.03 -42.20
N THR A 215 -0.70 54.98 -41.19
CA THR A 215 -0.78 55.96 -40.10
C THR A 215 -0.28 55.34 -38.80
N ALA A 216 0.45 56.11 -37.99
CA ALA A 216 0.86 55.67 -36.66
C ALA A 216 -0.33 55.54 -35.70
N VAL A 217 -0.44 54.37 -35.07
CA VAL A 217 -1.42 54.03 -34.02
C VAL A 217 -0.68 53.34 -32.87
N LYS A 218 -1.28 53.29 -31.67
CA LYS A 218 -0.62 52.71 -30.49
C LYS A 218 -1.41 51.53 -29.93
N PHE A 219 -0.68 50.52 -29.44
CA PHE A 219 -1.19 49.48 -28.56
C PHE A 219 -0.54 49.63 -27.18
N LYS A 220 -1.24 49.21 -26.12
CA LYS A 220 -0.69 49.09 -24.77
C LYS A 220 -1.05 47.72 -24.19
N ILE A 221 -0.06 46.98 -23.70
CA ILE A 221 -0.21 45.67 -23.05
C ILE A 221 0.90 45.52 -22.01
N ASN A 222 0.56 44.96 -20.83
CA ASN A 222 1.45 44.86 -19.67
C ASN A 222 2.17 46.20 -19.36
N SER A 223 1.38 47.27 -19.31
CA SER A 223 1.80 48.68 -19.18
C SER A 223 2.71 49.26 -20.28
N LYS A 224 3.43 48.45 -21.05
CA LYS A 224 4.29 48.87 -22.17
C LYS A 224 3.47 49.30 -23.39
N ALA A 225 3.88 50.39 -24.03
CA ALA A 225 3.24 50.93 -25.23
C ALA A 225 4.05 50.63 -26.50
N TYR A 226 3.35 50.30 -27.59
CA TYR A 226 3.91 49.92 -28.88
C TYR A 226 3.31 50.82 -29.97
N SER A 227 4.15 51.51 -30.74
CA SER A 227 3.72 52.35 -31.86
C SER A 227 3.88 51.58 -33.17
N VAL A 228 2.83 51.48 -33.99
CA VAL A 228 2.86 50.74 -35.26
C VAL A 228 2.19 51.54 -36.38
N LYS A 229 2.61 51.31 -37.63
CA LYS A 229 1.94 51.86 -38.82
C LYS A 229 0.81 50.93 -39.27
N THR A 230 -0.35 51.48 -39.59
CA THR A 230 -1.45 50.74 -40.22
C THR A 230 -1.16 50.43 -41.70
N ASN A 231 -1.75 49.36 -42.24
CA ASN A 231 -1.58 48.99 -43.65
C ASN A 231 -2.58 49.70 -44.61
N LYS A 232 -2.55 49.36 -45.92
CA LYS A 232 -3.48 49.88 -46.95
C LYS A 232 -4.97 49.63 -46.63
N LYS A 233 -5.31 48.67 -45.75
CA LYS A 233 -6.66 48.33 -45.27
C LYS A 233 -6.99 48.95 -43.89
N GLY A 234 -6.13 49.84 -43.35
CA GLY A 234 -6.34 50.51 -42.07
C GLY A 234 -6.10 49.63 -40.83
N VAL A 235 -5.49 48.45 -40.99
CA VAL A 235 -5.24 47.50 -39.91
C VAL A 235 -3.84 47.71 -39.33
N GLY A 236 -3.74 47.84 -38.01
CA GLY A 236 -2.48 47.76 -37.27
C GLY A 236 -2.25 46.33 -36.75
N LYS A 237 -1.00 45.86 -36.83
CA LYS A 237 -0.54 44.55 -36.34
C LYS A 237 0.27 44.73 -35.05
N LEU A 238 0.00 43.90 -34.04
CA LEU A 238 0.81 43.76 -32.84
C LEU A 238 1.32 42.32 -32.75
N THR A 239 2.63 42.11 -32.84
CA THR A 239 3.24 40.82 -32.48
C THR A 239 3.05 40.59 -30.99
N VAL A 240 2.66 39.37 -30.61
CA VAL A 240 2.40 38.99 -29.23
C VAL A 240 3.34 37.86 -28.88
N ASP A 241 4.29 38.09 -27.98
CA ASP A 241 5.08 37.02 -27.38
C ASP A 241 5.03 37.19 -25.86
N LEU A 242 4.33 36.26 -25.21
CA LEU A 242 3.95 36.28 -23.80
C LEU A 242 3.76 34.83 -23.35
N LYS A 243 4.05 34.55 -22.07
CA LYS A 243 3.74 33.26 -21.43
C LYS A 243 2.21 33.03 -21.35
N PRO A 244 1.74 31.81 -21.02
CA PRO A 244 0.32 31.54 -20.76
C PRO A 244 -0.29 32.49 -19.74
N GLY A 245 -1.53 32.93 -19.98
CA GLY A 245 -2.22 33.90 -19.15
C GLY A 245 -3.30 34.70 -19.89
N LYS A 246 -4.00 35.58 -19.16
CA LYS A 246 -4.97 36.55 -19.69
C LYS A 246 -4.41 37.97 -19.51
N TYR A 247 -4.36 38.73 -20.60
CA TYR A 247 -3.74 40.06 -20.64
C TYR A 247 -4.68 41.10 -21.24
N GLY A 248 -4.77 42.27 -20.61
CA GLY A 248 -5.47 43.42 -21.19
C GLY A 248 -4.64 44.09 -22.30
N VAL A 249 -5.21 44.19 -23.51
CA VAL A 249 -4.66 44.96 -24.62
C VAL A 249 -5.54 46.18 -24.93
N SER A 250 -4.99 47.39 -24.79
CA SER A 250 -5.65 48.63 -25.20
C SER A 250 -5.19 49.03 -26.60
N SER A 251 -6.13 49.17 -27.52
CA SER A 251 -5.93 49.72 -28.86
C SER A 251 -6.24 51.22 -28.83
N ILE A 252 -5.30 52.06 -29.28
CA ILE A 252 -5.34 53.53 -29.12
C ILE A 252 -5.22 54.23 -30.48
N ASN A 253 -6.29 54.92 -30.88
CA ASN A 253 -6.32 55.70 -32.11
C ASN A 253 -5.60 57.04 -31.90
N SER A 254 -4.41 57.21 -32.45
CA SER A 254 -3.60 58.43 -32.27
C SER A 254 -4.13 59.67 -33.03
N LYS A 255 -5.19 59.55 -33.84
CA LYS A 255 -5.85 60.68 -34.51
C LYS A 255 -7.12 61.17 -33.80
N THR A 256 -7.75 60.34 -32.96
CA THR A 256 -8.96 60.70 -32.19
C THR A 256 -8.75 60.64 -30.67
N SER A 257 -7.62 60.10 -30.20
CA SER A 257 -7.36 59.71 -28.81
C SER A 257 -8.33 58.66 -28.25
N GLU A 258 -9.10 57.97 -29.10
CA GLU A 258 -9.96 56.88 -28.64
C GLU A 258 -9.14 55.70 -28.13
N THR A 259 -9.66 54.99 -27.13
CA THR A 259 -9.04 53.78 -26.58
C THR A 259 -10.11 52.72 -26.34
N ILE A 260 -9.90 51.51 -26.89
CA ILE A 260 -10.71 50.32 -26.60
C ILE A 260 -9.81 49.23 -26.05
N THR A 261 -10.21 48.62 -24.92
CA THR A 261 -9.49 47.51 -24.29
C THR A 261 -10.19 46.18 -24.62
N LYS A 262 -9.38 45.15 -24.88
CA LYS A 262 -9.77 43.76 -25.16
C LYS A 262 -8.83 42.78 -24.43
N THR A 263 -9.17 41.50 -24.43
CA THR A 263 -8.40 40.44 -23.76
C THR A 263 -7.59 39.63 -24.76
N ILE A 264 -6.31 39.42 -24.47
CA ILE A 264 -5.47 38.40 -25.09
C ILE A 264 -5.37 37.22 -24.13
N THR A 265 -5.74 36.02 -24.60
CA THR A 265 -5.57 34.77 -23.86
C THR A 265 -4.49 33.93 -24.53
N ILE A 266 -3.39 33.68 -23.81
CA ILE A 266 -2.37 32.71 -24.22
C ILE A 266 -2.64 31.40 -23.47
N LYS A 267 -2.94 30.33 -24.21
CA LYS A 267 -3.11 28.98 -23.67
C LYS A 267 -1.75 28.31 -23.42
N SER A 268 -1.68 27.46 -22.40
CA SER A 268 -0.55 26.58 -22.12
C SER A 268 -0.38 25.51 -23.22
N LEU A 269 0.84 24.97 -23.35
CA LEU A 269 1.09 23.74 -24.11
C LEU A 269 0.89 22.48 -23.26
N ILE A 270 0.72 22.64 -21.95
CA ILE A 270 0.52 21.56 -20.97
C ILE A 270 -0.97 21.54 -20.57
N GLU A 271 -1.67 20.46 -20.92
CA GLU A 271 -3.03 20.14 -20.45
C GLU A 271 -2.93 18.99 -19.44
N THR A 272 -3.37 19.24 -18.20
CA THR A 272 -3.31 18.32 -17.05
C THR A 272 -4.36 18.73 -16.02
N LYS A 273 -4.72 17.81 -15.12
CA LYS A 273 -5.72 18.01 -14.06
C LYS A 273 -5.27 17.31 -12.77
N ASP A 274 -5.94 17.62 -11.68
CA ASP A 274 -5.78 16.90 -10.41
C ASP A 274 -6.27 15.45 -10.55
N LEU A 275 -5.69 14.55 -9.76
CA LEU A 275 -5.98 13.12 -9.78
C LEU A 275 -6.31 12.65 -8.36
N THR A 276 -7.52 12.13 -8.20
CA THR A 276 -7.92 11.36 -7.01
C THR A 276 -8.01 9.89 -7.41
N MET A 277 -7.40 9.03 -6.62
CA MET A 277 -7.40 7.58 -6.76
C MET A 277 -7.49 6.95 -5.36
N ASN A 278 -7.78 5.66 -5.31
CA ASN A 278 -7.66 4.86 -4.10
C ASN A 278 -6.28 4.18 -4.06
N ASP A 279 -5.81 3.82 -2.86
CA ASP A 279 -4.67 2.91 -2.77
C ASP A 279 -5.04 1.54 -3.36
N GLY A 280 -4.10 0.95 -4.09
CA GLY A 280 -4.30 -0.24 -4.92
C GLY A 280 -4.75 0.03 -6.36
N ASP A 281 -5.28 1.21 -6.70
CA ASP A 281 -5.63 1.55 -8.08
C ASP A 281 -4.38 1.64 -8.97
N GLU A 282 -4.38 1.02 -10.16
CA GLU A 282 -3.30 1.17 -11.17
C GLU A 282 -3.33 2.54 -11.91
N SER A 283 -3.82 3.58 -11.23
CA SER A 283 -4.02 4.93 -11.77
C SER A 283 -2.69 5.61 -12.13
N LYS A 284 -2.71 6.39 -13.23
CA LYS A 284 -1.51 7.00 -13.80
C LYS A 284 -1.68 8.51 -13.94
N PHE A 285 -0.84 9.29 -13.26
CA PHE A 285 -0.81 10.74 -13.48
C PHE A 285 -0.39 11.01 -14.93
N THR A 286 -1.26 11.69 -15.67
CA THR A 286 -1.19 11.77 -17.14
C THR A 286 -1.32 13.21 -17.61
N VAL A 287 -0.32 13.65 -18.38
CA VAL A 287 -0.19 14.99 -18.93
C VAL A 287 -0.29 14.91 -20.44
N LYS A 288 -1.06 15.82 -21.05
CA LYS A 288 -1.10 16.00 -22.50
C LYS A 288 -0.29 17.22 -22.92
N ILE A 289 0.62 17.03 -23.87
CA ILE A 289 1.40 18.10 -24.49
C ILE A 289 0.83 18.43 -25.87
N LEU A 290 0.63 19.72 -26.09
CA LEU A 290 0.17 20.30 -27.34
C LEU A 290 1.29 21.06 -28.04
N ASN A 291 1.19 21.15 -29.36
CA ASN A 291 1.99 22.07 -30.16
C ASN A 291 1.36 23.48 -30.17
N SER A 292 2.04 24.44 -30.79
CA SER A 292 1.59 25.83 -30.88
C SER A 292 0.28 26.04 -31.67
N TYR A 293 -0.31 24.99 -32.26
CA TYR A 293 -1.63 25.05 -32.90
C TYR A 293 -2.73 24.36 -32.07
N GLY A 294 -2.41 23.84 -30.89
CA GLY A 294 -3.35 23.11 -30.03
C GLY A 294 -3.61 21.66 -30.45
N LYS A 295 -2.80 21.10 -31.36
CA LYS A 295 -2.83 19.65 -31.68
C LYS A 295 -1.84 18.90 -30.79
N ALA A 296 -2.06 17.60 -30.60
CA ALA A 296 -1.14 16.71 -29.89
C ALA A 296 0.31 16.82 -30.39
N SER A 297 1.27 16.69 -29.48
CA SER A 297 2.70 16.76 -29.78
C SER A 297 3.42 15.48 -29.32
N PRO A 298 3.61 14.48 -30.21
CA PRO A 298 4.30 13.24 -29.89
C PRO A 298 5.82 13.43 -29.79
N ASN A 299 6.50 12.45 -29.20
CA ASN A 299 7.95 12.37 -29.07
C ASN A 299 8.56 13.65 -28.44
N LYS A 300 7.98 14.09 -27.32
CA LYS A 300 8.48 15.20 -26.49
C LYS A 300 8.83 14.71 -25.10
N LYS A 301 10.05 15.02 -24.65
CA LYS A 301 10.48 14.83 -23.26
C LYS A 301 9.77 15.84 -22.36
N VAL A 302 9.14 15.35 -21.29
CA VAL A 302 8.40 16.10 -20.28
C VAL A 302 8.96 15.73 -18.92
N THR A 303 9.22 16.73 -18.08
CA THR A 303 9.68 16.51 -16.71
C THR A 303 8.50 16.60 -15.75
N ILE A 304 8.32 15.60 -14.88
CA ILE A 304 7.26 15.55 -13.87
C ILE A 304 7.92 15.35 -12.51
N LYS A 305 7.53 16.16 -11.52
CA LYS A 305 8.13 16.19 -10.17
C LYS A 305 7.08 15.93 -9.11
N ILE A 306 7.31 14.95 -8.24
CA ILE A 306 6.44 14.56 -7.11
C ILE A 306 7.34 14.30 -5.90
N ASN A 307 7.01 14.86 -4.73
CA ASN A 307 7.73 14.61 -3.46
C ASN A 307 9.29 14.70 -3.57
N GLY A 308 9.80 15.63 -4.38
CA GLY A 308 11.24 15.81 -4.65
C GLY A 308 11.83 14.89 -5.73
N GLN A 309 11.21 13.74 -6.01
CA GLN A 309 11.58 12.86 -7.13
C GLN A 309 11.29 13.56 -8.47
N THR A 310 12.11 13.26 -9.48
CA THR A 310 12.01 13.85 -10.82
C THR A 310 11.99 12.77 -11.89
N PHE A 311 10.86 12.63 -12.58
CA PHE A 311 10.66 11.70 -13.70
C PHE A 311 10.81 12.45 -15.03
N THR A 312 11.37 11.79 -16.05
CA THR A 312 11.33 12.29 -17.43
C THR A 312 10.62 11.27 -18.30
N GLN A 313 9.51 11.68 -18.91
CA GLN A 313 8.69 10.83 -19.78
C GLN A 313 8.66 11.37 -21.20
N THR A 314 8.45 10.49 -22.19
CA THR A 314 8.31 10.88 -23.61
C THR A 314 6.87 10.71 -24.06
N THR A 315 6.31 11.71 -24.74
CA THR A 315 4.91 11.68 -25.17
C THR A 315 4.61 10.69 -26.30
N ASP A 316 3.49 9.98 -26.16
CA ASP A 316 2.97 9.03 -27.14
C ASP A 316 2.39 9.71 -28.41
N LYS A 317 1.85 8.91 -29.34
CA LYS A 317 1.18 9.39 -30.57
C LYS A 317 0.02 10.37 -30.32
N ASN A 318 -0.62 10.32 -29.15
CA ASN A 318 -1.70 11.20 -28.74
C ASN A 318 -1.21 12.46 -27.98
N GLY A 319 0.11 12.61 -27.80
CA GLY A 319 0.74 13.67 -27.03
C GLY A 319 0.71 13.45 -25.51
N LEU A 320 0.42 12.24 -25.05
CA LEU A 320 0.28 11.89 -23.63
C LEU A 320 1.62 11.39 -23.06
N ALA A 321 2.01 11.93 -21.92
CA ALA A 321 3.05 11.39 -21.05
C ALA A 321 2.41 10.99 -19.73
N SER A 322 2.63 9.75 -19.30
CA SER A 322 2.03 9.18 -18.08
C SER A 322 3.09 8.59 -17.17
N ILE A 323 2.88 8.70 -15.86
CA ILE A 323 3.61 7.95 -14.84
C ILE A 323 2.62 7.11 -14.01
N PRO A 324 2.92 5.84 -13.69
CA PRO A 324 2.18 5.12 -12.67
C PRO A 324 2.37 5.81 -11.33
N LEU A 325 1.35 5.74 -10.47
CA LEU A 325 1.44 6.21 -9.09
C LEU A 325 1.41 5.00 -8.16
N ASP A 326 2.38 4.93 -7.26
CA ASP A 326 2.47 3.88 -6.24
C ASP A 326 3.12 4.47 -4.98
N TYR A 327 2.51 5.55 -4.50
CA TYR A 327 2.81 6.24 -3.24
C TYR A 327 1.83 5.79 -2.15
N ASP A 328 2.18 6.04 -0.89
CA ASP A 328 1.29 5.81 0.26
C ASP A 328 -0.03 6.62 0.17
N VAL A 329 -0.96 6.33 1.08
CA VAL A 329 -2.17 7.15 1.30
C VAL A 329 -1.74 8.59 1.66
N GLY A 330 -2.28 9.58 0.94
CA GLY A 330 -1.89 10.97 1.19
C GLY A 330 -2.33 11.98 0.14
N LYS A 331 -1.75 13.19 0.22
CA LYS A 331 -1.93 14.30 -0.72
C LYS A 331 -0.57 14.79 -1.16
N TYR A 332 -0.33 14.81 -2.47
CA TYR A 332 0.97 15.11 -3.04
C TYR A 332 0.87 16.21 -4.09
N SER A 333 1.82 17.14 -4.06
CA SER A 333 1.96 18.19 -5.08
C SER A 333 2.77 17.64 -6.25
N VAL A 334 2.18 17.68 -7.45
CA VAL A 334 2.85 17.27 -8.69
C VAL A 334 3.06 18.48 -9.58
N THR A 335 4.30 18.72 -10.01
CA THR A 335 4.66 19.81 -10.94
C THR A 335 5.20 19.24 -12.24
N THR A 336 4.55 19.60 -13.34
CA THR A 336 4.97 19.29 -14.70
C THR A 336 5.73 20.48 -15.29
N GLU A 337 6.88 20.22 -15.91
CA GLU A 337 7.72 21.21 -16.58
C GLU A 337 7.93 20.80 -18.05
N TYR A 338 7.61 21.69 -18.98
CA TYR A 338 7.82 21.50 -20.42
C TYR A 338 8.00 22.86 -21.11
N ASP A 339 9.02 22.97 -21.97
CA ASP A 339 9.27 24.15 -22.83
C ASP A 339 9.28 25.52 -22.10
N GLY A 340 9.84 25.55 -20.88
CA GLY A 340 9.90 26.76 -20.03
C GLY A 340 8.56 27.16 -19.38
N LEU A 341 7.53 26.32 -19.54
CA LEU A 341 6.26 26.37 -18.81
C LEU A 341 6.31 25.43 -17.60
N LYS A 342 5.52 25.76 -16.57
CA LYS A 342 5.22 24.88 -15.45
C LYS A 342 3.71 24.81 -15.24
N ASN A 343 3.22 23.67 -14.79
CA ASN A 343 1.86 23.50 -14.28
C ASN A 343 1.91 22.62 -13.02
N THR A 344 1.07 22.90 -12.03
CA THR A 344 1.05 22.20 -10.74
C THR A 344 -0.36 21.70 -10.45
N ASN A 345 -0.47 20.42 -10.09
CA ASN A 345 -1.71 19.74 -9.73
C ASN A 345 -1.55 19.04 -8.37
N GLN A 346 -2.66 18.61 -7.81
CA GLN A 346 -2.70 17.74 -6.63
C GLN A 346 -3.01 16.29 -7.04
N ILE A 347 -2.26 15.36 -6.47
CA ILE A 347 -2.59 13.93 -6.41
C ILE A 347 -3.15 13.64 -5.01
N THR A 348 -4.22 12.86 -4.93
CA THR A 348 -4.82 12.39 -3.67
C THR A 348 -5.02 10.89 -3.75
N ILE A 349 -4.43 10.15 -2.80
CA ILE A 349 -4.55 8.69 -2.68
C ILE A 349 -5.36 8.40 -1.42
N ASN A 350 -6.54 7.81 -1.58
CA ASN A 350 -7.45 7.49 -0.48
C ASN A 350 -7.15 6.13 0.14
N LYS A 351 -7.29 6.01 1.46
CA LYS A 351 -7.23 4.73 2.17
C LYS A 351 -8.42 3.84 1.82
N VAL A 352 -8.15 2.57 1.57
CA VAL A 352 -9.16 1.51 1.38
C VAL A 352 -8.92 0.40 2.41
N LEU A 353 -10.00 -0.25 2.87
CA LEU A 353 -9.90 -1.49 3.64
C LEU A 353 -9.51 -2.64 2.71
N LYS A 354 -8.27 -3.10 2.79
CA LYS A 354 -7.80 -4.25 2.02
C LYS A 354 -8.28 -5.54 2.67
N GLN A 355 -9.16 -6.24 1.96
CA GLN A 355 -9.73 -7.52 2.38
C GLN A 355 -8.70 -8.65 2.28
N THR A 356 -8.54 -9.37 3.38
CA THR A 356 -7.61 -10.48 3.62
C THR A 356 -8.40 -11.57 4.33
N ARG A 357 -8.49 -12.74 3.70
CA ARG A 357 -9.12 -13.91 4.33
C ARG A 357 -8.06 -14.65 5.13
N PHE A 358 -8.39 -15.05 6.34
CA PHE A 358 -7.50 -15.84 7.17
C PHE A 358 -8.25 -16.99 7.84
N SER A 359 -7.50 -17.99 8.30
CA SER A 359 -8.06 -19.08 9.08
C SER A 359 -7.05 -19.62 10.09
N HIS A 360 -7.52 -19.89 11.30
CA HIS A 360 -6.79 -20.68 12.30
C HIS A 360 -7.41 -22.08 12.34
N VAL A 361 -6.57 -23.10 12.31
CA VAL A 361 -7.01 -24.50 12.28
C VAL A 361 -6.37 -25.24 13.45
N THR A 362 -7.19 -25.86 14.29
CA THR A 362 -6.74 -26.79 15.34
C THR A 362 -7.12 -28.21 14.93
N LEU A 363 -6.13 -29.10 14.91
CA LEU A 363 -6.30 -30.53 14.70
C LEU A 363 -6.14 -31.26 16.04
N ILE A 364 -7.25 -31.77 16.54
CA ILE A 364 -7.36 -32.53 17.78
C ILE A 364 -7.27 -34.02 17.40
N PRO A 365 -6.35 -34.82 17.97
CA PRO A 365 -6.24 -36.25 17.64
C PRO A 365 -7.56 -36.99 17.90
N ASN A 366 -7.96 -37.92 17.03
CA ASN A 366 -9.15 -38.76 17.23
C ASN A 366 -8.91 -39.99 18.11
N TYR A 367 -7.71 -40.14 18.67
CA TYR A 367 -7.27 -41.31 19.41
C TYR A 367 -6.08 -40.99 20.29
N VAL A 368 -5.89 -41.83 21.32
CA VAL A 368 -4.70 -41.85 22.15
C VAL A 368 -3.91 -43.13 21.91
N ASN A 369 -2.63 -43.11 22.24
CA ASN A 369 -1.75 -44.28 22.14
C ASN A 369 -1.58 -44.90 23.52
N VAL A 370 -1.78 -46.21 23.63
CA VAL A 370 -1.60 -46.98 24.87
C VAL A 370 -0.51 -48.03 24.65
N THR A 371 0.52 -47.98 25.50
CA THR A 371 1.55 -49.01 25.61
C THR A 371 1.01 -50.15 26.47
N VAL A 372 1.16 -51.38 25.99
CA VAL A 372 0.70 -52.62 26.63
C VAL A 372 1.85 -53.64 26.73
N PRO A 373 1.80 -54.62 27.67
CA PRO A 373 2.86 -55.63 27.82
C PRO A 373 3.23 -56.34 26.51
N TYR A 374 2.22 -56.64 25.69
CA TYR A 374 2.38 -57.18 24.35
C TYR A 374 1.20 -56.78 23.47
N ALA A 375 1.46 -56.22 22.28
CA ALA A 375 0.42 -55.98 21.29
C ALA A 375 0.52 -57.00 20.15
N PHE A 376 -0.58 -57.70 19.89
CA PHE A 376 -0.69 -58.64 18.78
C PHE A 376 -0.99 -57.92 17.48
N HIS A 377 -0.66 -58.56 16.34
CA HIS A 377 -1.03 -58.01 15.05
C HIS A 377 -2.55 -57.97 14.85
N ASN A 378 -3.07 -56.75 14.76
CA ASN A 378 -4.44 -56.40 14.40
C ASN A 378 -4.35 -55.12 13.56
N SER A 379 -4.84 -55.16 12.32
CA SER A 379 -4.62 -54.12 11.31
C SER A 379 -5.28 -52.77 11.61
N GLU A 380 -6.31 -52.74 12.45
CA GLU A 380 -7.09 -51.52 12.72
C GLU A 380 -6.62 -50.75 13.96
N TYR A 381 -6.02 -51.46 14.93
CA TYR A 381 -5.69 -50.90 16.26
C TYR A 381 -4.20 -50.97 16.63
N THR A 382 -3.38 -51.87 16.06
CA THR A 382 -1.99 -52.04 16.53
C THR A 382 -1.00 -51.19 15.74
N LEU A 383 -0.39 -50.19 16.39
CA LEU A 383 0.63 -49.30 15.82
C LEU A 383 2.05 -49.88 15.92
N LYS A 384 2.35 -50.59 17.02
CA LYS A 384 3.61 -51.31 17.24
C LYS A 384 3.30 -52.70 17.78
N ASN A 385 3.64 -53.75 17.02
CA ASN A 385 3.45 -55.14 17.43
C ASN A 385 4.60 -55.62 18.34
N GLY A 386 4.35 -56.66 19.15
CA GLY A 386 5.35 -57.28 20.02
C GLY A 386 5.33 -56.74 21.45
N ALA A 387 6.42 -56.99 22.19
CA ALA A 387 6.61 -56.51 23.56
C ALA A 387 6.71 -54.97 23.64
N ASP A 388 6.19 -54.41 24.72
CA ASP A 388 5.95 -52.96 24.88
C ASP A 388 5.20 -52.39 23.67
N GLY A 389 4.21 -53.16 23.19
CA GLY A 389 3.45 -52.85 21.98
C GLY A 389 2.56 -51.63 22.17
N ILE A 390 2.23 -50.94 21.07
CA ILE A 390 1.43 -49.72 21.08
C ILE A 390 0.12 -49.99 20.36
N VAL A 391 -0.98 -49.73 21.07
CA VAL A 391 -2.36 -49.86 20.60
C VAL A 391 -2.99 -48.47 20.51
N LYS A 392 -3.63 -48.18 19.37
CA LYS A 392 -4.50 -47.03 19.15
C LYS A 392 -5.81 -47.25 19.90
N MET A 393 -6.19 -46.31 20.75
CA MET A 393 -7.45 -46.28 21.49
C MET A 393 -8.24 -45.04 21.05
N PRO A 394 -9.23 -45.18 20.14
CA PRO A 394 -10.03 -44.06 19.64
C PRO A 394 -10.76 -43.31 20.78
N LYS A 395 -10.82 -41.98 20.67
CA LYS A 395 -11.54 -41.12 21.61
C LYS A 395 -13.00 -40.95 21.18
N ASN A 396 -13.92 -41.04 22.13
CA ASN A 396 -15.29 -40.55 21.98
C ASN A 396 -15.36 -39.17 22.63
N GLU A 397 -15.50 -38.14 21.79
CA GLU A 397 -15.36 -36.74 22.21
C GLU A 397 -16.68 -35.96 22.09
N MET A 398 -16.78 -34.86 22.81
CA MET A 398 -17.84 -33.87 22.63
C MET A 398 -17.22 -32.50 22.35
N PHE A 399 -17.76 -31.78 21.36
CA PHE A 399 -17.30 -30.45 20.96
C PHE A 399 -18.48 -29.47 21.04
N THR A 400 -18.46 -28.56 22.01
CA THR A 400 -19.45 -27.48 22.11
C THR A 400 -18.94 -26.23 21.39
N VAL A 401 -19.56 -25.91 20.26
CA VAL A 401 -19.25 -24.71 19.46
C VAL A 401 -20.19 -23.58 19.86
N GLN A 402 -19.69 -22.60 20.63
CA GLN A 402 -20.43 -21.41 21.05
C GLN A 402 -20.05 -20.21 20.17
N ILE A 403 -21.05 -19.47 19.68
CA ILE A 403 -20.86 -18.23 18.90
C ILE A 403 -21.52 -17.00 19.55
N SER A 404 -22.35 -17.19 20.59
CA SER A 404 -22.83 -16.10 21.44
C SER A 404 -23.21 -16.61 22.84
N GLN A 405 -23.53 -15.72 23.76
CA GLN A 405 -24.03 -16.08 25.10
C GLN A 405 -25.30 -16.95 25.06
N THR A 406 -26.08 -16.90 23.97
CA THR A 406 -27.37 -17.61 23.83
C THR A 406 -27.39 -18.64 22.70
N LYS A 407 -26.30 -18.77 21.92
CA LYS A 407 -26.25 -19.67 20.76
C LYS A 407 -24.95 -20.48 20.74
N GLY A 408 -25.10 -21.78 20.95
CA GLY A 408 -24.06 -22.78 20.83
C GLY A 408 -24.66 -24.14 20.45
N TYR A 409 -23.81 -25.05 19.99
CA TYR A 409 -24.21 -26.31 19.39
C TYR A 409 -23.26 -27.43 19.83
N LEU A 410 -23.82 -28.59 20.19
CA LEU A 410 -23.06 -29.77 20.58
C LEU A 410 -22.81 -30.67 19.36
N PHE A 411 -21.55 -30.95 19.08
CA PHE A 411 -21.12 -31.90 18.06
C PHE A 411 -20.50 -33.14 18.69
N THR A 412 -20.72 -34.28 18.05
CA THR A 412 -20.20 -35.60 18.44
C THR A 412 -19.58 -36.29 17.22
N PRO A 413 -18.51 -37.10 17.36
CA PRO A 413 -17.89 -37.79 16.23
C PRO A 413 -18.88 -38.69 15.46
N ASP A 414 -19.75 -39.38 16.20
CA ASP A 414 -20.82 -40.27 15.75
C ASP A 414 -22.08 -40.07 16.62
N LYS A 415 -23.24 -40.57 16.17
CA LYS A 415 -24.52 -40.31 16.83
C LYS A 415 -24.66 -41.03 18.18
N VAL A 416 -24.63 -40.26 19.26
CA VAL A 416 -24.86 -40.74 20.64
C VAL A 416 -26.37 -40.91 20.91
N PRO A 417 -26.85 -42.09 21.35
CA PRO A 417 -28.24 -42.28 21.73
C PRO A 417 -28.65 -41.43 22.94
N GLY A 418 -29.83 -40.80 22.89
CA GLY A 418 -30.37 -39.99 23.98
C GLY A 418 -29.78 -38.58 24.15
N LEU A 419 -28.73 -38.24 23.39
CA LEU A 419 -28.06 -36.93 23.45
C LEU A 419 -28.37 -36.10 22.19
N ASP A 420 -28.96 -34.92 22.38
CA ASP A 420 -29.20 -33.98 21.27
C ASP A 420 -27.86 -33.38 20.81
N SER A 421 -27.34 -33.92 19.70
CA SER A 421 -26.00 -33.59 19.20
C SER A 421 -25.90 -33.81 17.68
N ILE A 422 -25.08 -32.99 17.03
CA ILE A 422 -24.80 -33.06 15.60
C ILE A 422 -23.65 -34.03 15.37
N ALA A 423 -23.97 -35.23 14.88
CA ALA A 423 -22.96 -36.21 14.46
C ALA A 423 -22.16 -35.68 13.26
N ILE A 424 -20.84 -35.53 13.43
CA ILE A 424 -19.93 -35.00 12.41
C ILE A 424 -19.81 -35.99 11.24
N GLY A 425 -19.50 -37.26 11.54
CA GLY A 425 -19.34 -38.32 10.55
C GLY A 425 -18.39 -37.93 9.41
N TYR A 426 -18.87 -38.02 8.17
CA TYR A 426 -18.11 -37.71 6.94
C TYR A 426 -18.40 -36.31 6.36
N LYS A 427 -19.03 -35.41 7.12
CA LYS A 427 -19.37 -34.06 6.66
C LYS A 427 -18.48 -32.99 7.29
N THR A 428 -18.35 -31.88 6.58
CA THR A 428 -17.97 -30.59 7.18
C THR A 428 -19.24 -29.83 7.53
N TYR A 429 -19.26 -29.21 8.71
CA TYR A 429 -20.30 -28.27 9.14
C TYR A 429 -19.71 -26.88 9.27
N LEU A 430 -20.44 -25.84 8.85
CA LEU A 430 -20.13 -24.43 9.05
C LEU A 430 -21.15 -23.84 10.02
N VAL A 431 -20.67 -23.29 11.13
CA VAL A 431 -21.40 -22.54 12.15
C VAL A 431 -21.10 -21.04 11.96
N PRO A 432 -21.98 -20.25 11.34
CA PRO A 432 -21.71 -18.86 10.98
C PRO A 432 -21.64 -17.91 12.19
N PHE A 433 -20.71 -16.94 12.19
CA PHE A 433 -20.61 -15.94 13.28
C PHE A 433 -21.80 -14.97 13.33
N ASP A 434 -22.49 -14.76 12.20
CA ASP A 434 -23.72 -13.93 12.14
C ASP A 434 -24.93 -14.59 12.82
N GLY A 435 -24.79 -15.83 13.31
CA GLY A 435 -25.86 -16.58 13.95
C GLY A 435 -26.89 -17.14 12.97
N SER A 436 -26.65 -17.11 11.66
CA SER A 436 -27.48 -17.81 10.67
C SER A 436 -27.39 -19.33 10.82
N GLU A 437 -28.24 -20.06 10.10
CA GLU A 437 -28.36 -21.53 10.23
C GLU A 437 -27.07 -22.27 9.85
N ILE A 438 -26.82 -23.38 10.55
CA ILE A 438 -25.69 -24.28 10.27
C ILE A 438 -25.84 -24.87 8.87
N LYS A 439 -24.75 -24.81 8.10
CA LYS A 439 -24.66 -25.38 6.75
C LYS A 439 -23.77 -26.63 6.81
N SER A 440 -24.10 -27.68 6.06
CA SER A 440 -23.29 -28.91 6.01
C SER A 440 -23.11 -29.40 4.59
N ASP A 441 -21.90 -29.90 4.27
CA ASP A 441 -21.56 -30.48 2.97
C ASP A 441 -20.49 -31.56 3.16
N TYR A 442 -20.40 -32.52 2.24
CA TYR A 442 -19.28 -33.46 2.17
C TYR A 442 -18.02 -32.79 1.60
N ASN A 443 -18.19 -31.80 0.73
CA ASN A 443 -17.11 -30.98 0.19
C ASN A 443 -17.02 -29.63 0.92
N LYS A 444 -16.04 -29.49 1.81
CA LYS A 444 -15.69 -28.23 2.50
C LYS A 444 -15.63 -27.01 1.54
N ALA A 445 -15.22 -27.20 0.29
CA ALA A 445 -15.11 -26.09 -0.67
C ALA A 445 -16.45 -25.41 -0.99
N ASN A 446 -17.59 -26.09 -0.81
CA ASN A 446 -18.92 -25.52 -1.04
C ASN A 446 -19.35 -24.57 0.10
N LEU A 447 -18.85 -24.78 1.32
CA LEU A 447 -19.20 -23.97 2.49
C LEU A 447 -18.46 -22.63 2.44
N LYS A 448 -19.18 -21.56 2.08
CA LYS A 448 -18.68 -20.16 2.03
C LYS A 448 -19.21 -19.32 3.20
N GLY A 449 -18.50 -18.25 3.53
CA GLY A 449 -18.83 -17.31 4.62
C GLY A 449 -17.97 -17.54 5.87
N ASP A 450 -17.99 -16.56 6.77
CA ASP A 450 -17.15 -16.55 7.97
C ASP A 450 -17.85 -17.26 9.14
N GLY A 451 -17.10 -18.03 9.93
CA GLY A 451 -17.63 -18.92 10.96
C GLY A 451 -16.63 -19.97 11.43
N ILE A 452 -17.09 -20.86 12.33
CA ILE A 452 -16.36 -22.08 12.68
C ILE A 452 -16.71 -23.18 11.70
N LEU A 453 -15.71 -23.86 11.14
CA LEU A 453 -15.89 -25.13 10.45
C LEU A 453 -15.44 -26.28 11.36
N ILE A 454 -16.24 -27.34 11.42
CA ILE A 454 -15.91 -28.60 12.11
C ILE A 454 -16.05 -29.78 11.14
N SER A 455 -15.06 -30.67 11.15
CA SER A 455 -15.00 -31.87 10.28
C SER A 455 -14.11 -32.96 10.91
N ARG A 456 -14.30 -34.21 10.51
CA ARG A 456 -13.55 -35.37 11.03
C ARG A 456 -12.79 -36.09 9.93
N SER A 457 -11.58 -36.55 10.24
CA SER A 457 -10.72 -37.40 9.40
C SER A 457 -10.37 -38.71 10.12
N ALA A 458 -9.58 -39.60 9.49
CA ALA A 458 -9.17 -40.86 10.13
C ALA A 458 -8.29 -40.67 11.40
N ASN A 459 -7.59 -39.53 11.51
CA ASN A 459 -6.62 -39.27 12.58
C ASN A 459 -6.93 -38.05 13.44
N TYR A 460 -7.66 -37.06 12.94
CA TYR A 460 -7.96 -35.81 13.64
C TYR A 460 -9.40 -35.34 13.45
N THR A 461 -9.96 -34.68 14.46
CA THR A 461 -11.09 -33.76 14.31
C THR A 461 -10.52 -32.37 14.12
N GLN A 462 -10.97 -31.69 13.06
CA GLN A 462 -10.51 -30.38 12.64
C GLN A 462 -11.53 -29.32 13.05
N ILE A 463 -11.07 -28.37 13.84
CA ILE A 463 -11.74 -27.11 14.17
C ILE A 463 -11.05 -26.01 13.34
N GLU A 464 -11.84 -25.15 12.68
CA GLU A 464 -11.30 -24.08 11.83
C GLU A 464 -12.08 -22.78 12.02
N TYR A 465 -11.46 -21.81 12.67
CA TYR A 465 -11.93 -20.44 12.66
C TYR A 465 -11.61 -19.81 11.31
N ARG A 466 -12.62 -19.38 10.55
CA ARG A 466 -12.45 -18.71 9.26
C ARG A 466 -13.10 -17.34 9.25
N SER A 467 -12.33 -16.30 8.96
CA SER A 467 -12.78 -14.91 8.94
C SER A 467 -12.09 -14.06 7.87
N THR A 468 -12.56 -12.83 7.73
CA THR A 468 -11.94 -11.77 6.94
C THR A 468 -11.60 -10.60 7.88
N ASN A 469 -10.51 -9.87 7.63
CA ASN A 469 -10.15 -8.71 8.44
C ASN A 469 -11.16 -7.55 8.29
N ILE A 470 -11.37 -6.81 9.37
CA ILE A 470 -12.30 -5.68 9.45
C ILE A 470 -11.59 -4.31 9.48
N MET A 471 -10.28 -4.28 9.75
CA MET A 471 -9.38 -3.14 9.66
C MET A 471 -8.13 -3.48 8.83
N ASN A 472 -7.42 -2.47 8.32
CA ASN A 472 -6.11 -2.68 7.64
C ASN A 472 -5.03 -3.19 8.60
N ILE A 473 -5.22 -3.05 9.90
CA ILE A 473 -4.43 -3.70 10.95
C ILE A 473 -5.47 -4.31 11.88
N ASP A 474 -5.55 -5.64 11.84
CA ASP A 474 -6.51 -6.47 12.60
C ASP A 474 -5.76 -7.20 13.72
N LEU A 475 -6.38 -7.32 14.88
CA LEU A 475 -5.97 -8.27 15.92
C LEU A 475 -6.80 -9.54 15.79
N PHE A 476 -6.16 -10.68 15.52
CA PHE A 476 -6.78 -11.99 15.70
C PHE A 476 -6.02 -12.78 16.78
N GLY A 477 -6.73 -13.42 17.70
CA GLY A 477 -6.13 -14.13 18.83
C GLY A 477 -6.79 -15.46 19.14
N VAL A 478 -6.01 -16.36 19.71
CA VAL A 478 -6.44 -17.67 20.23
C VAL A 478 -5.87 -17.83 21.62
N ASN A 479 -6.75 -18.10 22.59
CA ASN A 479 -6.38 -18.47 23.95
C ASN A 479 -6.89 -19.89 24.19
N ILE A 480 -6.00 -20.80 24.57
CA ILE A 480 -6.32 -22.17 24.93
C ILE A 480 -6.25 -22.26 26.46
N ASP A 481 -7.40 -22.44 27.10
CA ASP A 481 -7.58 -22.43 28.55
C ASP A 481 -8.54 -23.51 29.05
N ARG A 482 -8.30 -24.01 30.27
CA ARG A 482 -9.10 -25.07 30.88
C ARG A 482 -10.56 -24.70 31.01
N GLY A 483 -11.42 -25.60 30.57
CA GLY A 483 -12.87 -25.55 30.73
C GLY A 483 -13.36 -26.18 32.03
N LEU A 484 -14.68 -26.31 32.13
CA LEU A 484 -15.34 -27.02 33.25
C LEU A 484 -15.26 -28.54 33.05
N GLN A 485 -15.27 -29.32 34.13
CA GLN A 485 -15.43 -30.79 34.06
C GLN A 485 -14.34 -31.52 33.22
N ASN A 486 -13.06 -31.19 33.42
CA ASN A 486 -11.91 -31.81 32.72
C ASN A 486 -11.99 -31.68 31.18
N SER A 487 -12.38 -30.50 30.70
CA SER A 487 -12.41 -30.13 29.28
C SER A 487 -11.41 -29.03 28.97
N GLU A 488 -11.02 -28.89 27.71
CA GLU A 488 -10.25 -27.74 27.23
C GLU A 488 -11.12 -26.77 26.43
N THR A 489 -10.75 -25.49 26.43
CA THR A 489 -11.48 -24.42 25.74
C THR A 489 -10.56 -23.63 24.81
N ILE A 490 -10.92 -23.57 23.53
CA ILE A 490 -10.31 -22.67 22.55
C ILE A 490 -11.18 -21.42 22.48
N THR A 491 -10.70 -20.31 23.03
CA THR A 491 -11.32 -18.99 22.96
C THR A 491 -10.76 -18.23 21.77
N TYR A 492 -11.59 -17.95 20.76
CA TYR A 492 -11.22 -17.14 19.60
C TYR A 492 -11.56 -15.66 19.81
N VAL A 493 -10.63 -14.78 19.42
CA VAL A 493 -10.71 -13.32 19.60
C VAL A 493 -10.49 -12.64 18.25
N GLN A 494 -11.31 -11.64 17.92
CA GLN A 494 -11.03 -10.73 16.81
C GLN A 494 -11.31 -9.29 17.28
N ASP A 495 -10.30 -8.43 17.18
CA ASP A 495 -10.15 -7.19 17.94
C ASP A 495 -10.57 -7.38 19.42
N ASN A 496 -11.56 -6.63 19.92
CA ASN A 496 -12.04 -6.71 21.31
C ASN A 496 -13.22 -7.67 21.52
N ALA A 497 -13.63 -8.41 20.47
CA ALA A 497 -14.76 -9.33 20.50
C ALA A 497 -14.28 -10.78 20.67
N ILE A 498 -15.16 -11.62 21.26
CA ILE A 498 -14.99 -13.08 21.36
C ILE A 498 -16.03 -13.72 20.41
N PRO A 499 -15.76 -13.82 19.10
CA PRO A 499 -16.70 -14.36 18.11
C PRO A 499 -17.00 -15.86 18.26
N ALA A 500 -16.13 -16.63 18.93
CA ALA A 500 -16.41 -18.03 19.22
C ALA A 500 -15.63 -18.57 20.43
N LYS A 501 -16.20 -19.60 21.08
CA LYS A 501 -15.52 -20.51 22.00
C LYS A 501 -15.80 -21.95 21.60
N ILE A 502 -14.79 -22.81 21.66
CA ILE A 502 -14.89 -24.24 21.40
C ILE A 502 -14.49 -24.97 22.67
N ASN A 503 -15.43 -25.60 23.35
CA ASN A 503 -15.12 -26.44 24.52
C ASN A 503 -15.13 -27.92 24.11
N PHE A 504 -14.12 -28.69 24.48
CA PHE A 504 -14.00 -30.09 24.08
C PHE A 504 -13.42 -31.01 25.17
N TYR A 505 -13.92 -32.24 25.23
CA TYR A 505 -13.44 -33.27 26.14
C TYR A 505 -13.71 -34.69 25.62
N THR A 506 -12.96 -35.64 26.16
CA THR A 506 -13.18 -37.09 25.96
C THR A 506 -14.11 -37.61 27.05
N TYR A 507 -15.20 -38.28 26.68
CA TYR A 507 -16.16 -38.84 27.64
C TYR A 507 -16.12 -40.37 27.73
N SER A 508 -15.50 -41.05 26.77
CA SER A 508 -15.17 -42.48 26.79
C SER A 508 -14.18 -42.80 25.66
N TYR A 509 -13.76 -44.06 25.56
CA TYR A 509 -12.88 -44.54 24.49
C TYR A 509 -13.48 -45.76 23.78
N ASP A 510 -13.03 -46.04 22.56
CA ASP A 510 -13.17 -47.38 21.98
C ASP A 510 -12.06 -48.29 22.51
N GLU A 511 -12.45 -49.10 23.49
CA GLU A 511 -11.56 -50.01 24.21
C GLU A 511 -11.30 -51.33 23.46
N LEU A 512 -11.91 -51.58 22.29
CA LEU A 512 -11.91 -52.91 21.65
C LEU A 512 -10.50 -53.43 21.37
N GLY A 513 -9.62 -52.60 20.81
CA GLY A 513 -8.22 -52.96 20.54
C GLY A 513 -7.40 -53.23 21.80
N LEU A 514 -7.68 -52.50 22.89
CA LEU A 514 -7.03 -52.66 24.19
C LEU A 514 -7.51 -53.97 24.86
N LYS A 515 -8.83 -54.17 24.95
CA LYS A 515 -9.46 -55.36 25.52
C LYS A 515 -9.03 -56.63 24.76
N TYR A 516 -8.97 -56.60 23.43
CA TYR A 516 -8.42 -57.70 22.62
C TYR A 516 -6.96 -58.02 23.00
N SER A 517 -6.09 -57.01 23.07
CA SER A 517 -4.66 -57.20 23.32
C SER A 517 -4.39 -57.74 24.73
N LEU A 518 -5.04 -57.19 25.74
CA LEU A 518 -4.91 -57.62 27.13
C LEU A 518 -5.49 -59.03 27.35
N ALA A 519 -6.72 -59.30 26.90
CA ALA A 519 -7.32 -60.63 27.06
C ALA A 519 -6.46 -61.73 26.41
N LYS A 520 -5.97 -61.48 25.19
CA LYS A 520 -5.13 -62.43 24.45
C LYS A 520 -3.74 -62.63 25.08
N TYR A 521 -3.17 -61.61 25.72
CA TYR A 521 -1.89 -61.73 26.44
C TYR A 521 -2.04 -62.52 27.74
N TYR A 522 -3.11 -62.28 28.51
CA TYR A 522 -3.36 -62.93 29.80
C TYR A 522 -4.13 -64.26 29.73
N GLY A 523 -4.39 -64.79 28.52
CA GLY A 523 -5.07 -66.06 28.31
C GLY A 523 -6.56 -66.06 28.68
N LYS A 524 -7.21 -64.90 28.56
CA LYS A 524 -8.61 -64.64 28.93
C LYS A 524 -9.52 -64.54 27.69
N SER A 525 -10.82 -64.56 27.89
CA SER A 525 -11.80 -64.22 26.86
C SER A 525 -11.92 -62.70 26.73
N ILE A 526 -12.15 -62.17 25.52
CA ILE A 526 -12.51 -60.73 25.39
C ILE A 526 -13.85 -60.42 26.09
N TYR A 527 -14.72 -61.42 26.23
CA TYR A 527 -15.98 -61.30 26.96
C TYR A 527 -15.81 -61.28 28.49
N ASP A 528 -14.63 -61.59 29.06
CA ASP A 528 -14.40 -61.46 30.50
C ASP A 528 -14.59 -60.01 30.98
N PHE A 529 -14.27 -59.02 30.14
CA PHE A 529 -14.50 -57.60 30.40
C PHE A 529 -15.99 -57.19 30.53
N ASN A 530 -16.94 -58.09 30.28
CA ASN A 530 -18.37 -57.83 30.49
C ASN A 530 -18.81 -58.06 31.95
N TYR A 531 -17.98 -58.73 32.77
CA TYR A 531 -18.32 -59.14 34.15
C TYR A 531 -17.11 -59.21 35.11
N LYS A 532 -15.91 -58.84 34.65
CA LYS A 532 -14.69 -58.67 35.46
C LYS A 532 -14.05 -57.32 35.17
N THR A 533 -13.32 -56.82 36.17
CA THR A 533 -12.50 -55.62 36.07
C THR A 533 -11.27 -55.83 35.19
N TYR A 534 -10.72 -54.73 34.67
CA TYR A 534 -9.40 -54.69 34.03
C TYR A 534 -8.29 -55.28 34.91
N ASP A 535 -8.35 -55.06 36.22
CA ASP A 535 -7.36 -55.58 37.17
C ASP A 535 -7.42 -57.11 37.28
N GLU A 536 -8.62 -57.70 37.40
CA GLU A 536 -8.82 -59.16 37.40
C GLU A 536 -8.47 -59.82 36.05
N VAL A 537 -8.74 -59.14 34.93
CA VAL A 537 -8.39 -59.64 33.59
C VAL A 537 -6.87 -59.60 33.38
N THR A 538 -6.18 -58.58 33.90
CA THR A 538 -4.71 -58.46 33.83
C THR A 538 -3.97 -59.24 34.93
N ASN A 539 -4.66 -59.95 35.83
CA ASN A 539 -4.08 -60.60 37.01
C ASN A 539 -3.31 -59.61 37.91
N HIS A 540 -3.87 -58.44 38.20
CA HIS A 540 -3.25 -57.38 39.00
C HIS A 540 -1.97 -56.80 38.38
N ASN A 541 -1.99 -56.54 37.06
CA ASN A 541 -0.85 -56.00 36.30
C ASN A 541 -1.24 -54.78 35.43
N MET A 542 -2.23 -53.99 35.87
CA MET A 542 -2.65 -52.77 35.17
C MET A 542 -1.56 -51.68 35.19
N ASP A 543 -0.59 -51.78 36.10
CA ASP A 543 0.63 -50.94 36.19
C ASP A 543 1.45 -50.88 34.87
N LYS A 544 1.26 -51.87 33.99
CA LYS A 544 1.95 -52.00 32.69
C LYS A 544 1.14 -51.44 31.52
N VAL A 545 -0.04 -50.88 31.77
CA VAL A 545 -0.88 -50.23 30.75
C VAL A 545 -0.77 -48.71 30.91
N LYS A 546 -0.14 -48.05 29.94
CA LYS A 546 0.29 -46.65 30.06
C LYS A 546 -0.01 -45.84 28.80
N PHE A 547 -0.37 -44.57 28.95
CA PHE A 547 -0.44 -43.64 27.83
C PHE A 547 0.97 -43.47 27.24
N THR A 548 1.14 -43.73 25.94
CA THR A 548 2.47 -43.83 25.31
C THR A 548 3.23 -42.50 25.30
N ASN A 549 2.53 -41.36 25.18
CA ASN A 549 3.18 -40.04 25.13
C ASN A 549 3.69 -39.59 26.51
N SER A 550 2.88 -39.75 27.57
CA SER A 550 3.15 -39.20 28.91
C SER A 550 3.73 -40.22 29.90
N GLY A 551 3.67 -41.53 29.60
CA GLY A 551 4.10 -42.61 30.49
C GLY A 551 3.22 -42.80 31.73
N LYS A 552 2.16 -41.99 31.90
CA LYS A 552 1.19 -42.10 32.99
C LYS A 552 0.32 -43.35 32.82
N LEU A 553 -0.18 -43.89 33.93
CA LEU A 553 -1.07 -45.06 33.93
C LEU A 553 -2.39 -44.76 33.19
N VAL A 554 -3.01 -45.81 32.66
CA VAL A 554 -4.41 -45.77 32.19
C VAL A 554 -5.26 -46.46 33.26
N ASN A 555 -5.84 -45.72 34.21
CA ASN A 555 -6.66 -46.38 35.24
C ASN A 555 -8.10 -46.58 34.73
N PRO A 556 -8.76 -47.68 35.14
CA PRO A 556 -10.19 -47.87 34.92
C PRO A 556 -11.08 -46.87 35.67
N ASP A 557 -12.37 -46.90 35.36
CA ASP A 557 -13.43 -46.28 36.15
C ASP A 557 -13.49 -46.82 37.60
N THR A 558 -14.29 -46.17 38.45
CA THR A 558 -14.48 -46.58 39.86
C THR A 558 -15.18 -47.94 40.04
N VAL A 559 -15.63 -48.58 38.96
CA VAL A 559 -16.22 -49.93 38.95
C VAL A 559 -15.18 -50.96 38.45
N GLY A 560 -14.10 -50.52 37.80
CA GLY A 560 -13.01 -51.32 37.25
C GLY A 560 -13.22 -51.81 35.82
N ILE A 561 -14.32 -51.47 35.12
CA ILE A 561 -14.80 -52.20 33.92
C ILE A 561 -14.70 -51.44 32.59
N SER A 562 -14.64 -50.11 32.63
CA SER A 562 -14.36 -49.23 31.49
C SER A 562 -13.17 -48.31 31.78
N ILE A 563 -12.63 -47.64 30.77
CA ILE A 563 -11.63 -46.57 30.94
C ILE A 563 -12.38 -45.24 30.90
N SER A 564 -12.61 -44.64 32.07
CA SER A 564 -13.27 -43.32 32.19
C SER A 564 -12.36 -42.22 32.73
N GLU A 565 -11.04 -42.45 32.84
CA GLU A 565 -10.10 -41.40 33.22
C GLU A 565 -9.93 -40.34 32.12
N TYR A 566 -9.76 -39.11 32.57
CA TYR A 566 -9.38 -37.99 31.71
C TYR A 566 -7.93 -38.18 31.25
N LEU A 567 -7.70 -37.86 29.98
CA LEU A 567 -6.37 -37.89 29.37
C LEU A 567 -5.47 -36.85 30.07
N PRO A 568 -4.35 -37.20 30.71
CA PRO A 568 -3.59 -36.24 31.51
C PRO A 568 -2.91 -35.13 30.69
N GLU A 569 -2.58 -35.40 29.43
CA GLU A 569 -1.99 -34.45 28.47
C GLU A 569 -2.12 -34.98 27.04
N GLU A 570 -2.25 -34.11 26.04
CA GLU A 570 -2.09 -34.46 24.63
C GLU A 570 -1.39 -33.36 23.81
N ASP A 571 -0.80 -33.76 22.68
CA ASP A 571 -0.15 -32.85 21.73
C ASP A 571 -1.12 -32.58 20.56
N ILE A 572 -1.61 -31.34 20.44
CA ILE A 572 -2.48 -30.86 19.34
C ILE A 572 -1.67 -30.10 18.29
N ILE A 573 -2.22 -29.97 17.07
CA ILE A 573 -1.58 -29.19 16.00
C ILE A 573 -2.41 -27.94 15.68
N THR A 574 -1.78 -26.77 15.77
CA THR A 574 -2.36 -25.50 15.31
C THR A 574 -1.73 -25.08 13.97
N LYS A 575 -2.50 -24.45 13.09
CA LYS A 575 -2.05 -23.87 11.81
C LYS A 575 -2.65 -22.48 11.61
N PHE A 576 -1.93 -21.59 10.93
CA PHE A 576 -2.47 -20.32 10.47
C PHE A 576 -2.33 -20.17 8.95
N ILE A 577 -3.42 -19.77 8.32
CA ILE A 577 -3.58 -19.71 6.86
C ILE A 577 -3.99 -18.28 6.48
N VAL A 578 -3.25 -17.64 5.56
CA VAL A 578 -3.54 -16.28 5.06
C VAL A 578 -3.72 -16.33 3.54
N ASN A 579 -4.87 -15.86 3.05
CA ASN A 579 -5.27 -15.87 1.64
C ASN A 579 -5.11 -17.24 0.92
N GLY A 580 -5.14 -18.35 1.68
CA GLY A 580 -4.96 -19.72 1.17
C GLY A 580 -3.51 -20.23 1.18
N VAL A 581 -2.56 -19.47 1.71
CA VAL A 581 -1.19 -19.94 2.03
C VAL A 581 -1.15 -20.35 3.50
N GLU A 582 -0.65 -21.55 3.79
CA GLU A 582 -0.32 -21.98 5.15
C GLU A 582 1.03 -21.35 5.53
N GLU A 583 0.99 -20.39 6.45
CA GLU A 583 2.14 -19.54 6.81
C GLU A 583 2.85 -20.03 8.09
N TYR A 584 2.10 -20.75 8.93
CA TYR A 584 2.50 -21.27 10.23
C TYR A 584 1.82 -22.61 10.53
N GLU A 585 2.56 -23.49 11.19
CA GLU A 585 2.04 -24.67 11.90
C GLU A 585 2.88 -24.84 13.19
N LYS A 586 2.27 -25.33 14.27
CA LYS A 586 2.97 -25.69 15.50
C LYS A 586 2.28 -26.85 16.21
N GLU A 587 3.07 -27.74 16.80
CA GLU A 587 2.57 -28.67 17.81
C GLU A 587 2.58 -27.97 19.18
N GLU A 588 1.42 -27.94 19.85
CA GLU A 588 1.19 -27.36 21.17
C GLU A 588 0.70 -28.46 22.12
N ARG A 589 1.16 -28.47 23.38
CA ARG A 589 0.69 -29.41 24.40
C ARG A 589 -0.44 -28.79 25.23
N ILE A 590 -1.45 -29.60 25.53
CA ILE A 590 -2.57 -29.26 26.42
C ILE A 590 -2.74 -30.30 27.53
N THR A 591 -3.27 -29.91 28.69
CA THR A 591 -3.33 -30.77 29.89
C THR A 591 -4.70 -30.73 30.59
N TYR A 592 -5.52 -31.77 30.43
CA TYR A 592 -6.87 -31.78 31.01
C TYR A 592 -6.87 -31.87 32.55
N GLY A 593 -7.88 -31.25 33.18
CA GLY A 593 -8.24 -31.47 34.58
C GLY A 593 -7.42 -30.66 35.59
N LEU A 594 -6.59 -31.34 36.39
CA LEU A 594 -5.67 -30.74 37.38
C LEU A 594 -4.26 -31.36 37.28
N GLY A 595 -3.79 -31.63 36.06
CA GLY A 595 -2.43 -32.13 35.82
C GLY A 595 -1.33 -31.16 36.28
N GLU A 596 -0.23 -31.73 36.78
CA GLU A 596 0.90 -31.07 37.49
C GLU A 596 1.56 -29.90 36.74
N GLN A 597 1.45 -29.85 35.40
CA GLN A 597 2.10 -28.84 34.56
C GLN A 597 1.27 -27.55 34.39
N TYR A 598 0.00 -27.55 34.79
CA TYR A 598 -0.84 -26.35 34.69
C TYR A 598 -0.71 -25.48 35.92
N GLU A 599 -0.07 -24.33 35.77
CA GLU A 599 -0.03 -23.31 36.81
C GLU A 599 -1.35 -22.52 36.85
N LEU A 600 -2.07 -22.66 37.95
CA LEU A 600 -3.27 -21.87 38.28
C LEU A 600 -3.02 -20.35 38.25
N TYR A 601 -1.75 -19.92 38.33
CA TYR A 601 -1.32 -18.53 38.22
C TYR A 601 -1.15 -18.03 36.78
N HIS A 602 -1.00 -18.93 35.79
CA HIS A 602 -0.89 -18.57 34.38
C HIS A 602 -2.26 -18.48 33.69
N GLY A 603 -3.20 -19.36 34.05
CA GLY A 603 -4.60 -19.26 33.60
C GLY A 603 -4.85 -19.50 32.10
N PHE A 604 -3.86 -19.99 31.37
CA PHE A 604 -3.93 -20.49 29.99
C PHE A 604 -2.78 -21.49 29.75
N GLU A 605 -2.91 -22.31 28.72
CA GLU A 605 -1.88 -23.29 28.31
C GLU A 605 -1.10 -22.80 27.08
N ALA A 606 -1.81 -22.20 26.13
CA ALA A 606 -1.21 -21.54 24.97
C ALA A 606 -1.99 -20.27 24.57
N VAL A 607 -1.25 -19.19 24.29
CA VAL A 607 -1.76 -17.97 23.67
C VAL A 607 -1.06 -17.78 22.34
N GLN A 608 -1.83 -17.52 21.29
CA GLN A 608 -1.34 -17.16 19.95
C GLN A 608 -2.03 -15.86 19.53
N SER A 609 -1.25 -14.82 19.20
CA SER A 609 -1.76 -13.50 18.82
C SER A 609 -1.17 -13.05 17.49
N TYR A 610 -2.04 -12.80 16.52
CA TYR A 610 -1.71 -12.54 15.13
C TYR A 610 -2.03 -11.08 14.77
N ALA A 611 -0.98 -10.28 14.52
CA ALA A 611 -1.13 -8.95 13.94
C ALA A 611 -1.23 -9.08 12.41
N ILE A 612 -2.42 -8.83 11.85
CA ILE A 612 -2.70 -8.95 10.41
C ILE A 612 -2.58 -7.56 9.78
N ILE A 613 -1.49 -7.31 9.04
CA ILE A 613 -1.05 -5.97 8.65
C ILE A 613 -1.11 -5.80 7.13
N ASN A 614 -2.00 -4.93 6.66
CA ASN A 614 -2.25 -4.64 5.25
C ASN A 614 -1.77 -3.26 4.78
N GLU A 615 -1.26 -2.44 5.69
CA GLU A 615 -0.67 -1.14 5.38
C GLU A 615 0.71 -0.97 6.06
N LYS A 616 1.33 0.19 5.84
CA LYS A 616 2.56 0.59 6.55
C LYS A 616 2.20 1.03 7.97
N VAL A 617 2.91 0.52 8.97
CA VAL A 617 2.69 0.83 10.38
C VAL A 617 3.41 2.13 10.72
N THR A 618 2.65 3.10 11.21
CA THR A 618 3.15 4.42 11.59
C THR A 618 3.02 4.65 13.09
N ARG A 619 3.70 5.68 13.58
CA ARG A 619 3.52 6.21 14.94
C ARG A 619 2.04 6.41 15.29
N ASP A 620 1.30 7.14 14.46
CA ASP A 620 -0.13 7.45 14.64
C ASP A 620 -0.98 6.18 14.82
N ILE A 621 -0.63 5.10 14.11
CA ILE A 621 -1.30 3.80 14.18
C ILE A 621 -1.02 3.13 15.54
N ILE A 622 0.22 3.13 16.01
CA ILE A 622 0.59 2.55 17.31
C ILE A 622 0.07 3.40 18.47
N GLU A 623 0.10 4.73 18.37
CA GLU A 623 -0.51 5.64 19.34
C GLU A 623 -2.02 5.39 19.46
N LYS A 624 -2.74 5.18 18.34
CA LYS A 624 -4.16 4.79 18.34
C LYS A 624 -4.38 3.46 19.09
N TRP A 625 -3.57 2.44 18.80
CA TRP A 625 -3.69 1.13 19.46
C TRP A 625 -3.38 1.23 20.96
N VAL A 626 -2.24 1.79 21.35
CA VAL A 626 -1.89 2.05 22.75
C VAL A 626 -2.98 2.84 23.48
N GLY A 627 -3.63 3.80 22.80
CA GLY A 627 -4.76 4.57 23.32
C GLY A 627 -6.03 3.77 23.65
N VAL A 628 -6.26 2.60 23.02
CA VAL A 628 -7.40 1.71 23.33
C VAL A 628 -7.02 0.55 24.27
N GLY A 629 -5.75 0.41 24.65
CA GLY A 629 -5.22 -0.78 25.33
C GLY A 629 -5.92 -1.17 26.62
N ASN A 630 -6.37 -0.20 27.43
CA ASN A 630 -7.07 -0.46 28.69
C ASN A 630 -8.28 -1.40 28.52
N ALA A 631 -9.03 -1.29 27.41
CA ALA A 631 -10.20 -2.12 27.12
C ALA A 631 -9.90 -3.64 26.94
N TYR A 632 -8.62 -3.98 26.82
CA TYR A 632 -8.07 -5.33 26.74
C TYR A 632 -7.36 -5.74 28.04
N LEU A 633 -6.54 -4.85 28.61
CA LEU A 633 -5.74 -5.14 29.82
C LEU A 633 -6.61 -5.44 31.05
N ASP A 634 -7.80 -4.84 31.15
CA ASP A 634 -8.77 -5.10 32.22
C ASP A 634 -9.37 -6.54 32.19
N LYS A 635 -9.01 -7.38 31.20
CA LYS A 635 -9.56 -8.73 31.00
C LYS A 635 -8.42 -9.73 30.78
N PHE A 636 -8.16 -10.59 31.77
CA PHE A 636 -7.03 -11.52 31.79
C PHE A 636 -6.82 -12.31 30.47
N ASN A 637 -7.84 -13.03 29.99
CA ASN A 637 -7.77 -13.83 28.75
C ASN A 637 -7.62 -13.00 27.45
N LEU A 638 -7.79 -11.67 27.50
CA LEU A 638 -7.49 -10.77 26.37
C LEU A 638 -6.18 -10.01 26.56
N MET A 639 -5.74 -9.78 27.80
CA MET A 639 -4.55 -9.03 28.16
C MET A 639 -3.30 -9.60 27.47
N ASN A 640 -3.12 -10.92 27.52
CA ASN A 640 -1.93 -11.58 26.96
C ASN A 640 -1.93 -11.63 25.43
N ILE A 641 -3.11 -11.90 24.81
CA ILE A 641 -3.32 -11.73 23.36
C ILE A 641 -2.96 -10.29 22.94
N TYR A 642 -3.46 -9.29 23.67
CA TYR A 642 -3.26 -7.90 23.32
C TYR A 642 -1.81 -7.41 23.53
N GLY A 643 -1.13 -7.88 24.58
CA GLY A 643 0.29 -7.65 24.81
C GLY A 643 1.14 -8.18 23.65
N MET A 644 0.95 -9.45 23.27
CA MET A 644 1.70 -10.05 22.17
C MET A 644 1.35 -9.44 20.80
N PHE A 645 0.11 -8.98 20.60
CA PHE A 645 -0.27 -8.19 19.42
C PHE A 645 0.50 -6.87 19.35
N LEU A 646 0.61 -6.13 20.47
CA LEU A 646 1.38 -4.89 20.52
C LEU A 646 2.87 -5.12 20.28
N ALA A 647 3.44 -6.24 20.75
CA ALA A 647 4.83 -6.60 20.46
C ALA A 647 5.03 -6.91 18.96
N GLY A 648 4.07 -7.60 18.33
CA GLY A 648 4.06 -7.79 16.87
C GLY A 648 3.91 -6.48 16.09
N LEU A 649 3.09 -5.55 16.58
CA LEU A 649 2.90 -4.24 15.96
C LEU A 649 4.13 -3.32 16.13
N GLU A 650 4.79 -3.36 17.29
CA GLU A 650 6.11 -2.76 17.54
C GLU A 650 7.15 -3.31 16.55
N THR A 651 7.21 -4.64 16.40
CA THR A 651 8.10 -5.33 15.46
C THR A 651 7.88 -4.82 14.03
N ALA A 652 6.62 -4.67 13.60
CA ALA A 652 6.31 -4.14 12.27
C ALA A 652 6.70 -2.66 12.09
N TRP A 653 6.45 -1.79 13.06
CA TRP A 653 6.83 -0.36 12.97
C TRP A 653 8.35 -0.17 12.93
N VAL A 654 9.10 -0.91 13.76
CA VAL A 654 10.57 -0.89 13.73
C VAL A 654 11.09 -1.36 12.36
N ALA A 655 10.56 -2.45 11.83
CA ALA A 655 10.92 -2.93 10.50
C ALA A 655 10.59 -1.91 9.39
N ASP A 656 9.45 -1.22 9.48
CA ASP A 656 9.03 -0.21 8.52
C ASP A 656 9.89 1.07 8.56
N GLU A 657 10.34 1.50 9.75
CA GLU A 657 11.30 2.62 9.88
C GLU A 657 12.69 2.25 9.36
N ILE A 658 13.11 0.99 9.51
CA ILE A 658 14.36 0.46 8.95
C ILE A 658 14.27 0.38 7.41
N ALA A 659 13.18 -0.15 6.89
CA ALA A 659 12.86 -0.17 5.46
C ALA A 659 12.87 1.25 4.87
N ASP A 660 12.35 2.25 5.59
CA ASP A 660 12.41 3.65 5.16
C ASP A 660 13.82 4.24 5.11
N GLN A 661 14.81 3.73 5.85
CA GLN A 661 16.21 4.14 5.66
C GLN A 661 16.83 3.41 4.46
N TYR A 662 16.69 2.08 4.41
CA TYR A 662 17.20 1.26 3.30
C TYR A 662 16.60 1.67 1.95
N ALA A 663 15.35 2.16 1.90
CA ALA A 663 14.73 2.68 0.68
C ALA A 663 15.51 3.87 0.10
N LYS A 664 15.98 4.78 0.97
CA LYS A 664 16.79 5.94 0.57
C LYS A 664 18.18 5.51 0.14
N GLU A 665 18.79 4.57 0.88
CA GLU A 665 20.15 4.08 0.66
C GLU A 665 20.28 3.27 -0.65
N PHE A 666 19.36 2.33 -0.89
CA PHE A 666 19.29 1.57 -2.14
C PHE A 666 18.61 2.34 -3.28
N ASN A 667 18.13 3.58 -3.07
CA ASN A 667 17.36 4.36 -4.06
C ASN A 667 16.20 3.55 -4.67
N VAL A 668 15.36 2.97 -3.81
CA VAL A 668 14.13 2.26 -4.15
C VAL A 668 12.92 2.90 -3.49
N MET A 669 11.72 2.63 -4.00
CA MET A 669 10.46 2.88 -3.29
C MET A 669 9.88 1.55 -2.83
N TRP A 670 9.20 1.54 -1.69
CA TRP A 670 8.47 0.38 -1.21
C TRP A 670 7.12 0.79 -0.63
N LYS A 671 6.17 -0.14 -0.58
CA LYS A 671 4.97 -0.05 0.25
C LYS A 671 4.50 -1.43 0.68
N ARG A 672 3.54 -1.50 1.60
CA ARG A 672 2.82 -2.76 1.92
C ARG A 672 1.92 -3.13 0.73
N GLY A 673 2.33 -4.08 -0.09
CA GLY A 673 1.53 -4.58 -1.21
C GLY A 673 0.76 -5.84 -0.83
N ASN A 674 1.47 -6.82 -0.29
CA ASN A 674 0.91 -8.04 0.26
C ASN A 674 0.63 -7.87 1.76
N THR A 675 -0.11 -8.80 2.35
CA THR A 675 -0.34 -8.79 3.80
C THR A 675 0.95 -9.20 4.50
N ALA A 676 1.30 -8.53 5.60
CA ALA A 676 2.28 -9.03 6.57
C ALA A 676 1.52 -9.67 7.74
N THR A 677 2.05 -10.75 8.31
CA THR A 677 1.48 -11.35 9.53
C THR A 677 2.60 -11.67 10.51
N ILE A 678 2.40 -11.26 11.76
CA ILE A 678 3.33 -11.49 12.85
C ILE A 678 2.58 -12.17 13.97
N LEU A 679 3.05 -13.35 14.38
CA LEU A 679 2.54 -14.12 15.50
C LEU A 679 3.41 -13.83 16.73
N GLY A 680 2.82 -13.25 17.77
CA GLY A 680 3.37 -13.29 19.12
C GLY A 680 2.67 -14.40 19.91
N GLY A 681 3.42 -15.32 20.50
CA GLY A 681 2.88 -16.48 21.22
C GLY A 681 3.55 -16.73 22.57
N ILE A 682 2.82 -17.42 23.45
CA ILE A 682 3.24 -17.82 24.80
C ILE A 682 2.69 -19.22 25.07
N ASN A 683 3.51 -20.15 25.58
CA ASN A 683 3.06 -21.42 26.14
C ASN A 683 3.98 -21.84 27.31
N PHE A 684 3.91 -23.10 27.75
CA PHE A 684 4.74 -23.63 28.84
C PHE A 684 6.27 -23.61 28.57
N GLU A 685 6.70 -23.62 27.30
CA GLU A 685 8.12 -23.77 26.90
C GLU A 685 8.76 -22.44 26.43
N ASP A 686 8.03 -21.65 25.64
CA ASP A 686 8.53 -20.49 24.91
C ASP A 686 7.54 -19.31 24.95
N THR A 687 8.07 -18.10 25.14
CA THR A 687 7.48 -16.87 24.62
C THR A 687 8.25 -16.44 23.38
N TYR A 688 7.53 -16.22 22.28
CA TYR A 688 8.11 -16.01 20.97
C TYR A 688 7.40 -14.91 20.18
N ILE A 689 8.14 -14.24 19.31
CA ILE A 689 7.58 -13.40 18.24
C ILE A 689 8.12 -13.97 16.93
N HIS A 690 7.24 -14.10 15.96
CA HIS A 690 7.51 -14.79 14.71
C HIS A 690 6.80 -14.06 13.56
N ILE A 691 7.57 -13.33 12.78
CA ILE A 691 7.17 -12.79 11.48
C ILE A 691 6.94 -13.97 10.55
N LEU A 692 5.71 -14.17 10.08
CA LEU A 692 5.37 -15.34 9.30
C LEU A 692 5.90 -15.24 7.87
N ASN A 693 5.87 -14.06 7.25
CA ASN A 693 6.38 -13.83 5.90
C ASN A 693 7.59 -12.88 5.87
N ALA A 694 8.77 -13.41 5.55
CA ALA A 694 10.05 -12.68 5.57
C ALA A 694 10.18 -11.58 4.49
N ASP A 695 9.24 -11.48 3.54
CA ASP A 695 9.12 -10.33 2.63
C ASP A 695 8.43 -9.13 3.30
N MET A 696 7.87 -9.28 4.50
CA MET A 696 7.04 -8.31 5.21
C MET A 696 5.92 -7.71 4.34
N GLY A 697 5.45 -8.48 3.36
CA GLY A 697 4.49 -8.06 2.34
C GLY A 697 4.92 -6.89 1.46
N MET A 698 6.22 -6.58 1.39
CA MET A 698 6.75 -5.38 0.76
C MET A 698 6.76 -5.48 -0.77
N LYS A 699 5.96 -4.65 -1.42
CA LYS A 699 6.08 -4.37 -2.86
C LYS A 699 7.15 -3.29 -3.04
N VAL A 700 8.20 -3.61 -3.80
CA VAL A 700 9.38 -2.76 -3.98
C VAL A 700 9.57 -2.41 -5.45
N MET A 701 10.03 -1.19 -5.73
CA MET A 701 10.25 -0.64 -7.06
C MET A 701 11.61 0.06 -7.13
N GLY A 702 12.41 -0.27 -8.14
CA GLY A 702 13.69 0.37 -8.41
C GLY A 702 14.48 -0.40 -9.47
N GLY A 703 15.80 -0.31 -9.45
CA GLY A 703 16.66 -1.26 -10.14
C GLY A 703 16.47 -2.68 -9.58
N LYS A 704 16.63 -3.71 -10.41
CA LYS A 704 16.51 -5.12 -10.00
C LYS A 704 17.47 -5.43 -8.84
N GLU A 705 18.75 -5.14 -9.02
CA GLU A 705 19.82 -5.40 -8.05
C GLU A 705 19.55 -4.65 -6.73
N ASN A 706 19.17 -3.37 -6.80
CA ASN A 706 18.81 -2.55 -5.63
C ASN A 706 17.58 -3.12 -4.89
N THR A 707 16.62 -3.69 -5.62
CA THR A 707 15.41 -4.32 -5.05
C THR A 707 15.74 -5.61 -4.32
N GLU A 708 16.66 -6.42 -4.88
CA GLU A 708 17.16 -7.65 -4.25
C GLU A 708 17.98 -7.33 -2.99
N LEU A 709 18.86 -6.33 -3.04
CA LEU A 709 19.64 -5.88 -1.88
C LEU A 709 18.77 -5.29 -0.77
N PHE A 710 17.77 -4.48 -1.12
CA PHE A 710 16.77 -3.97 -0.16
C PHE A 710 16.04 -5.11 0.54
N ARG A 711 15.58 -6.12 -0.20
CA ARG A 711 14.90 -7.29 0.39
C ARG A 711 15.84 -8.08 1.29
N PHE A 712 17.08 -8.30 0.86
CA PHE A 712 18.09 -9.00 1.64
C PHE A 712 18.34 -8.31 2.98
N ALA A 713 18.59 -6.99 2.97
CA ALA A 713 18.89 -6.21 4.16
C ALA A 713 17.72 -6.17 5.17
N ASN A 714 16.48 -6.04 4.68
CA ASN A 714 15.30 -6.06 5.54
C ASN A 714 15.01 -7.45 6.12
N SER A 715 14.98 -8.49 5.26
CA SER A 715 14.61 -9.86 5.67
C SER A 715 15.65 -10.53 6.58
N LEU A 716 16.94 -10.22 6.41
CA LEU A 716 18.02 -10.72 7.27
C LEU A 716 17.93 -10.18 8.70
N TYR A 717 17.57 -8.91 8.90
CA TYR A 717 17.64 -8.24 10.21
C TYR A 717 16.42 -8.50 11.11
N LEU A 718 15.39 -9.17 10.60
CA LEU A 718 14.13 -9.42 11.31
C LEU A 718 14.30 -10.06 12.72
N PRO A 719 15.18 -11.04 12.95
CA PRO A 719 15.32 -11.68 14.26
C PRO A 719 15.78 -10.72 15.37
N ASN A 720 16.59 -9.70 15.02
CA ASN A 720 17.03 -8.65 15.95
C ASN A 720 15.88 -7.69 16.34
N ILE A 721 14.85 -7.61 15.51
CA ILE A 721 13.65 -6.81 15.77
C ILE A 721 12.70 -7.60 16.68
N GLU A 722 12.53 -8.90 16.43
CA GLU A 722 11.77 -9.81 17.30
C GLU A 722 12.39 -9.92 18.69
N GLU A 723 13.72 -10.10 18.78
CA GLU A 723 14.47 -10.06 20.05
C GLU A 723 14.22 -8.74 20.80
N TYR A 724 14.25 -7.61 20.08
CA TYR A 724 14.03 -6.31 20.70
C TYR A 724 12.62 -6.17 21.30
N ALA A 725 11.58 -6.65 20.60
CA ALA A 725 10.22 -6.63 21.10
C ALA A 725 9.97 -7.64 22.25
N LEU A 726 10.75 -8.73 22.32
CA LEU A 726 10.76 -9.67 23.46
C LEU A 726 11.55 -9.15 24.67
N LYS A 727 12.54 -8.27 24.46
CA LYS A 727 13.45 -7.75 25.49
C LYS A 727 12.80 -7.20 26.77
N PRO A 728 11.60 -6.60 26.79
CA PRO A 728 10.97 -6.15 28.03
C PRO A 728 10.71 -7.27 29.05
N LEU A 729 10.65 -8.53 28.60
CA LEU A 729 10.32 -9.71 29.41
C LEU A 729 11.56 -10.44 29.98
N SER A 730 12.76 -10.16 29.48
CA SER A 730 13.97 -10.94 29.84
C SER A 730 14.34 -10.86 31.31
N VAL A 731 14.01 -9.73 31.95
CA VAL A 731 14.19 -9.49 33.39
C VAL A 731 13.21 -10.32 34.21
N ASP A 732 11.95 -10.43 33.77
CA ASP A 732 10.90 -11.17 34.48
C ASP A 732 11.15 -12.69 34.41
N TYR A 733 11.68 -13.19 33.28
CA TYR A 733 11.94 -14.62 33.06
C TYR A 733 13.36 -15.06 33.46
N ASN A 734 14.25 -14.13 33.82
CA ASN A 734 15.69 -14.40 34.02
C ASN A 734 16.34 -15.13 32.82
N SER A 735 15.91 -14.78 31.60
CA SER A 735 16.17 -15.51 30.37
C SER A 735 16.47 -14.54 29.24
N ASN A 736 17.44 -14.86 28.38
CA ASN A 736 17.71 -14.09 27.16
C ASN A 736 17.05 -14.78 25.96
N ALA A 737 16.68 -14.01 24.92
CA ALA A 737 16.23 -14.59 23.67
C ALA A 737 17.39 -15.31 22.94
N SER A 738 17.09 -16.44 22.32
CA SER A 738 17.93 -17.04 21.28
C SER A 738 17.60 -16.36 19.95
N ASN A 739 18.62 -15.83 19.27
CA ASN A 739 18.51 -15.11 18.01
C ASN A 739 19.23 -15.90 16.91
N SER A 740 18.47 -16.43 15.96
CA SER A 740 19.03 -17.25 14.87
C SER A 740 20.00 -16.51 13.95
N MET A 741 19.89 -15.18 13.81
CA MET A 741 20.82 -14.40 12.98
C MET A 741 22.22 -14.34 13.60
N ASP A 742 22.30 -14.01 14.89
CA ASP A 742 23.57 -13.95 15.61
C ASP A 742 24.13 -15.35 15.92
N ASN A 743 23.30 -16.39 16.03
CA ASN A 743 23.75 -17.80 16.06
C ASN A 743 24.50 -18.17 14.78
N VAL A 744 23.93 -17.91 13.59
CA VAL A 744 24.57 -18.23 12.30
C VAL A 744 25.81 -17.36 12.08
N PHE A 745 25.78 -16.06 12.39
CA PHE A 745 26.99 -15.22 12.31
C PHE A 745 28.08 -15.67 13.28
N THR A 746 27.73 -16.17 14.47
CA THR A 746 28.67 -16.75 15.42
C THR A 746 29.28 -18.06 14.90
N ALA A 747 28.49 -18.90 14.24
CA ALA A 747 28.97 -20.13 13.60
C ALA A 747 29.92 -19.87 12.42
N ILE A 748 29.58 -18.90 11.56
CA ILE A 748 30.45 -18.39 10.49
C ILE A 748 31.76 -17.85 11.09
N ALA A 749 31.69 -17.00 12.12
CA ALA A 749 32.87 -16.42 12.76
C ALA A 749 33.77 -17.45 13.47
N LYS A 750 33.25 -18.64 13.77
CA LYS A 750 33.98 -19.78 14.36
C LYS A 750 34.42 -20.82 13.32
N ASN A 751 34.11 -20.62 12.03
CA ASN A 751 34.28 -21.60 10.94
C ASN A 751 33.60 -22.96 11.21
N ASN A 752 32.55 -22.97 12.04
CA ASN A 752 31.78 -24.15 12.42
C ASN A 752 30.36 -24.01 11.88
N TYR A 753 30.22 -24.11 10.56
CA TYR A 753 28.96 -23.97 9.83
C TYR A 753 28.89 -25.01 8.71
N SER A 754 27.70 -25.18 8.12
CA SER A 754 27.57 -25.93 6.87
C SER A 754 26.78 -25.16 5.82
N LEU A 755 27.07 -25.43 4.56
CA LEU A 755 26.49 -24.75 3.40
C LEU A 755 25.76 -25.76 2.49
N THR A 756 24.70 -25.34 1.82
CA THR A 756 24.06 -26.11 0.74
C THR A 756 23.52 -25.17 -0.33
N GLN A 757 23.58 -25.56 -1.61
CA GLN A 757 22.84 -24.90 -2.69
C GLN A 757 21.91 -25.91 -3.41
N LEU A 758 20.62 -25.57 -3.50
CA LEU A 758 19.61 -26.28 -4.28
C LEU A 758 18.79 -25.28 -5.10
N GLY A 759 18.90 -25.35 -6.42
CA GLY A 759 18.22 -24.42 -7.32
C GLY A 759 18.63 -22.97 -7.04
N GLU A 760 17.65 -22.13 -6.75
CA GLU A 760 17.80 -20.71 -6.38
C GLU A 760 17.96 -20.49 -4.88
N MET A 761 18.02 -21.54 -4.07
CA MET A 761 18.15 -21.44 -2.60
C MET A 761 19.58 -21.75 -2.14
N ILE A 762 20.13 -20.86 -1.30
CA ILE A 762 21.37 -21.07 -0.55
C ILE A 762 21.05 -21.16 0.94
N TYR A 763 21.63 -22.14 1.61
CA TYR A 763 21.48 -22.36 3.04
C TYR A 763 22.82 -22.22 3.76
N VAL A 764 22.84 -21.50 4.87
CA VAL A 764 24.00 -21.37 5.78
C VAL A 764 23.56 -21.77 7.19
N PHE A 765 23.92 -22.97 7.63
CA PHE A 765 23.50 -23.55 8.92
C PHE A 765 24.56 -23.35 10.01
N ASP A 766 24.15 -23.06 11.24
CA ASP A 766 25.03 -22.94 12.42
C ASP A 766 25.59 -24.28 12.92
N GLY A 767 25.05 -25.40 12.44
CA GLY A 767 25.40 -26.77 12.83
C GLY A 767 24.54 -27.37 13.93
N ASN A 768 23.63 -26.58 14.53
CA ASN A 768 22.72 -26.97 15.61
C ASN A 768 21.25 -26.75 15.19
N GLU A 769 20.79 -25.49 15.24
CA GLU A 769 19.37 -25.11 15.25
C GLU A 769 19.05 -23.95 14.29
N SER A 770 20.03 -23.18 13.82
CA SER A 770 19.80 -21.91 13.12
C SER A 770 20.31 -21.91 11.68
N ALA A 771 19.63 -21.22 10.75
CA ALA A 771 20.17 -20.98 9.41
C ALA A 771 19.66 -19.71 8.72
N PHE A 772 20.45 -19.25 7.75
CA PHE A 772 19.98 -18.40 6.65
C PHE A 772 19.50 -19.28 5.49
N ALA A 773 18.30 -19.01 4.97
CA ALA A 773 17.76 -19.58 3.73
C ALA A 773 17.50 -18.43 2.72
N LEU A 774 18.49 -18.17 1.88
CA LEU A 774 18.51 -17.09 0.90
C LEU A 774 17.98 -17.56 -0.47
N ASN A 775 16.91 -16.94 -0.96
CA ASN A 775 16.49 -17.07 -2.35
C ASN A 775 17.24 -16.04 -3.23
N THR A 776 18.02 -16.54 -4.19
CA THR A 776 18.91 -15.72 -5.02
C THR A 776 18.20 -14.93 -6.13
N THR A 777 16.92 -15.21 -6.40
CA THR A 777 16.13 -14.60 -7.48
C THR A 777 15.14 -13.55 -6.97
N SER A 778 14.68 -13.68 -5.72
CA SER A 778 13.84 -12.68 -5.06
C SER A 778 14.63 -11.70 -4.19
N GLY A 779 15.81 -12.12 -3.70
CA GLY A 779 16.63 -11.40 -2.73
C GLY A 779 16.22 -11.63 -1.27
N ILE A 780 15.19 -12.43 -0.99
CA ILE A 780 14.67 -12.64 0.37
C ILE A 780 15.54 -13.68 1.10
N CYS A 781 15.96 -13.34 2.32
CA CYS A 781 16.65 -14.22 3.25
C CYS A 781 15.72 -14.57 4.43
N SER A 782 15.15 -15.76 4.42
CA SER A 782 14.45 -16.27 5.61
C SER A 782 15.49 -16.70 6.63
N VAL A 783 15.51 -16.09 7.81
CA VAL A 783 16.31 -16.56 8.95
C VAL A 783 15.44 -17.51 9.78
N LEU A 784 16.01 -18.64 10.21
CA LEU A 784 15.26 -19.77 10.75
C LEU A 784 15.89 -20.28 12.05
N LEU A 785 15.04 -20.61 13.03
CA LEU A 785 15.37 -21.23 14.31
C LEU A 785 14.53 -22.51 14.50
N SER A 786 15.19 -23.66 14.55
CA SER A 786 14.59 -24.96 14.87
C SER A 786 14.59 -25.17 16.38
N SER A 787 13.49 -25.66 16.95
CA SER A 787 13.40 -25.97 18.38
C SER A 787 12.41 -27.11 18.62
N GLY A 788 12.92 -28.24 19.12
CA GLY A 788 12.13 -29.47 19.24
C GLY A 788 11.53 -29.89 17.90
N LYS A 789 10.20 -29.96 17.80
CA LYS A 789 9.46 -30.28 16.56
C LYS A 789 9.07 -29.06 15.71
N ASN A 790 9.40 -27.85 16.18
CA ASN A 790 8.83 -26.59 15.70
C ASN A 790 9.88 -25.66 15.06
N VAL A 791 9.40 -24.68 14.30
CA VAL A 791 10.22 -23.77 13.49
C VAL A 791 9.74 -22.34 13.69
N TYR A 792 10.65 -21.45 14.08
CA TYR A 792 10.42 -20.02 14.22
C TYR A 792 11.25 -19.27 13.16
N LYS A 793 10.76 -18.15 12.60
CA LYS A 793 11.49 -17.37 11.57
C LYS A 793 12.31 -16.20 12.17
N GLY A 794 12.89 -16.43 13.35
CA GLY A 794 13.85 -15.51 13.96
C GLY A 794 14.20 -15.83 15.42
N SER A 795 13.43 -15.33 16.38
CA SER A 795 13.83 -15.31 17.81
C SER A 795 12.79 -15.89 18.79
N LYS A 796 13.27 -16.60 19.82
CA LYS A 796 12.45 -17.16 20.91
C LYS A 796 13.11 -16.95 22.27
N MET A 797 12.34 -16.97 23.36
CA MET A 797 12.86 -16.90 24.73
C MET A 797 12.14 -17.93 25.60
N SER A 798 12.90 -18.74 26.36
CA SER A 798 12.32 -19.70 27.30
C SER A 798 11.46 -18.98 28.32
N THR A 799 10.23 -19.45 28.53
CA THR A 799 9.44 -19.10 29.72
C THR A 799 10.10 -19.68 30.96
N ASN A 800 9.87 -19.05 32.11
CA ASN A 800 10.21 -19.57 33.43
C ASN A 800 8.91 -19.92 34.18
N THR A 801 8.82 -21.12 34.72
CA THR A 801 7.64 -21.70 35.40
C THR A 801 7.67 -21.43 36.91
N GLU A 802 8.09 -20.23 37.32
CA GLU A 802 8.20 -19.83 38.72
C GLU A 802 7.55 -18.45 38.97
N GLY A 803 6.21 -18.45 39.04
CA GLY A 803 5.42 -17.38 39.64
C GLY A 803 4.94 -16.27 38.67
N CYS A 804 4.53 -15.13 39.25
CA CYS A 804 3.74 -14.09 38.58
C CYS A 804 4.44 -13.29 37.45
N ALA A 805 5.53 -13.79 36.87
CA ALA A 805 6.23 -13.15 35.75
C ALA A 805 5.29 -12.97 34.53
N LEU A 806 4.52 -14.00 34.19
CA LEU A 806 3.55 -13.97 33.10
C LEU A 806 2.38 -12.99 33.35
N CYS A 807 1.98 -12.76 34.60
CA CYS A 807 0.94 -11.79 34.96
C CYS A 807 1.31 -10.34 34.59
N ASN A 808 2.60 -10.01 34.50
CA ASN A 808 3.08 -8.68 34.15
C ASN A 808 3.54 -8.56 32.68
N ALA A 809 3.72 -9.66 31.95
CA ALA A 809 4.33 -9.66 30.62
C ALA A 809 3.66 -8.68 29.64
N ALA A 810 2.33 -8.75 29.50
CA ALA A 810 1.56 -7.84 28.65
C ALA A 810 1.67 -6.37 29.09
N ASN A 811 1.72 -6.11 30.39
CA ASN A 811 1.89 -4.76 30.94
C ASN A 811 3.31 -4.23 30.69
N ASN A 812 4.33 -5.07 30.76
CA ASN A 812 5.72 -4.70 30.49
C ASN A 812 5.96 -4.42 28.99
N ILE A 813 5.35 -5.19 28.09
CA ILE A 813 5.29 -4.86 26.65
C ILE A 813 4.54 -3.53 26.44
N PHE A 814 3.34 -3.37 26.97
CA PHE A 814 2.54 -2.13 26.80
C PHE A 814 3.29 -0.89 27.29
N ASN A 815 4.00 -1.00 28.41
CA ASN A 815 4.85 0.06 28.95
C ASN A 815 6.16 0.26 28.16
N ASN A 816 6.66 -0.76 27.45
CA ASN A 816 7.76 -0.60 26.48
C ASN A 816 7.30 0.18 25.25
N VAL A 817 6.21 -0.23 24.59
CA VAL A 817 5.65 0.47 23.43
C VAL A 817 5.32 1.93 23.76
N LYS A 818 4.78 2.21 24.96
CA LYS A 818 4.56 3.57 25.46
C LYS A 818 5.84 4.40 25.57
N LYS A 819 6.97 3.81 25.98
CA LYS A 819 8.28 4.49 25.99
C LYS A 819 8.78 4.70 24.57
N LEU A 820 8.63 3.70 23.70
CA LEU A 820 9.08 3.74 22.30
C LEU A 820 8.42 4.88 21.50
N ILE A 821 7.12 5.13 21.73
CA ILE A 821 6.40 6.28 21.17
C ILE A 821 7.11 7.60 21.51
N MET A 822 7.72 7.75 22.69
CA MET A 822 8.39 9.00 23.08
C MET A 822 9.74 9.21 22.38
N GLU A 823 10.27 8.20 21.70
CA GLU A 823 11.57 8.26 21.04
C GLU A 823 11.49 8.80 19.61
N THR A 824 12.54 9.46 19.14
CA THR A 824 12.68 9.88 17.74
C THR A 824 13.31 8.77 16.89
N SER A 825 12.50 8.20 16.00
CA SER A 825 12.88 7.15 15.04
C SER A 825 13.52 5.90 15.68
N PRO A 826 12.78 5.12 16.50
CA PRO A 826 13.28 3.91 17.15
C PRO A 826 13.92 2.89 16.20
N GLY A 827 13.49 2.77 14.95
CA GLY A 827 14.14 1.91 13.95
C GLY A 827 15.55 2.38 13.59
N LEU A 828 15.76 3.70 13.48
CA LEU A 828 17.10 4.28 13.32
C LEU A 828 17.94 4.12 14.59
N ARG A 829 17.32 4.18 15.78
CA ARG A 829 18.00 3.87 17.04
C ARG A 829 18.43 2.40 17.10
N LEU A 830 17.62 1.47 16.60
CA LEU A 830 17.95 0.04 16.57
C LEU A 830 18.95 -0.35 15.50
N LEU A 831 19.01 0.40 14.40
CA LEU A 831 20.18 0.35 13.52
C LEU A 831 21.42 0.84 14.25
N THR A 832 21.39 1.97 14.97
CA THR A 832 22.59 2.66 15.48
C THR A 832 23.11 2.24 16.85
N ASN A 833 22.28 2.15 17.90
CA ASN A 833 22.74 1.77 19.25
C ASN A 833 23.28 0.34 19.31
N ASN A 834 22.68 -0.56 18.52
CA ASN A 834 23.11 -1.96 18.45
C ASN A 834 24.49 -2.14 17.80
N TYR A 835 25.08 -1.13 17.11
CA TYR A 835 26.49 -1.17 16.67
C TYR A 835 27.48 -1.40 17.80
N ASN A 836 27.14 -1.07 19.05
CA ASN A 836 28.08 -1.21 20.18
C ASN A 836 27.95 -2.57 20.89
N ASN A 837 26.82 -3.27 20.72
CA ASN A 837 26.49 -4.49 21.47
C ASN A 837 26.25 -5.75 20.60
N ILE A 838 25.91 -5.62 19.30
CA ILE A 838 25.87 -6.80 18.42
C ILE A 838 27.30 -7.35 18.25
N HIS A 839 27.40 -8.67 18.14
CA HIS A 839 28.65 -9.37 17.87
C HIS A 839 29.44 -8.72 16.72
N SER A 840 30.76 -8.60 16.89
CA SER A 840 31.63 -7.79 16.02
C SER A 840 31.65 -8.21 14.54
N PHE A 841 31.18 -9.42 14.21
CA PHE A 841 31.06 -9.92 12.85
C PHE A 841 29.85 -9.36 12.09
N THR A 842 28.68 -9.28 12.73
CA THR A 842 27.48 -8.66 12.15
C THR A 842 27.72 -7.17 11.88
N ASN A 843 28.48 -6.52 12.77
CA ASN A 843 28.97 -5.15 12.63
C ASN A 843 29.89 -4.98 11.40
N ILE A 844 30.72 -5.99 11.09
CA ILE A 844 31.55 -6.05 9.87
C ILE A 844 30.68 -6.36 8.63
N ALA A 845 29.67 -7.22 8.72
CA ALA A 845 28.76 -7.52 7.61
C ALA A 845 27.96 -6.26 7.19
N HIS A 846 27.39 -5.54 8.16
CA HIS A 846 26.64 -4.31 7.92
C HIS A 846 27.56 -3.16 7.44
N LYS A 847 28.77 -2.98 8.02
CA LYS A 847 29.77 -2.04 7.48
C LYS A 847 30.30 -2.46 6.10
N GLY A 848 30.33 -3.75 5.79
CA GLY A 848 30.65 -4.28 4.47
C GLY A 848 29.59 -3.92 3.43
N LEU A 849 28.31 -4.05 3.80
CA LEU A 849 27.17 -3.60 3.00
C LEU A 849 27.28 -2.09 2.69
N ILE A 850 27.49 -1.26 3.72
CA ILE A 850 27.71 0.19 3.60
C ILE A 850 28.95 0.52 2.76
N PHE A 851 30.05 -0.24 2.88
CA PHE A 851 31.28 -0.04 2.11
C PHE A 851 31.10 -0.37 0.62
N VAL A 852 30.30 -1.38 0.28
CA VAL A 852 29.87 -1.66 -1.10
C VAL A 852 29.03 -0.50 -1.62
N LEU A 853 28.01 -0.07 -0.86
CA LEU A 853 27.09 1.01 -1.24
C LEU A 853 27.82 2.35 -1.47
N GLY A 854 28.84 2.65 -0.66
CA GLY A 854 29.69 3.83 -0.83
C GLY A 854 30.50 3.87 -2.14
N LYS A 855 30.65 2.75 -2.86
CA LYS A 855 31.31 2.70 -4.18
C LYS A 855 30.38 2.56 -5.38
N VAL A 856 29.14 2.06 -5.18
CA VAL A 856 28.15 1.90 -6.27
C VAL A 856 27.72 3.24 -6.89
N VAL A 857 27.91 4.35 -6.17
CA VAL A 857 27.67 5.73 -6.67
C VAL A 857 28.64 6.14 -7.80
N SER A 858 29.82 5.53 -7.90
CA SER A 858 30.72 5.69 -9.05
C SER A 858 30.54 4.51 -10.02
N GLY A 859 29.77 4.73 -11.08
CA GLY A 859 29.19 3.67 -11.90
C GLY A 859 30.17 2.65 -12.50
N PHE A 860 30.04 1.41 -12.05
CA PHE A 860 30.49 0.18 -12.72
C PHE A 860 29.38 -0.87 -12.58
N SER A 861 29.27 -1.79 -13.54
CA SER A 861 28.17 -2.77 -13.62
C SER A 861 28.59 -4.15 -13.15
N SER A 862 27.91 -4.72 -12.14
CA SER A 862 27.72 -6.17 -11.93
C SER A 862 27.00 -6.51 -10.60
N SER A 863 25.71 -6.86 -10.68
CA SER A 863 25.10 -8.10 -10.19
C SER A 863 25.60 -8.75 -8.87
N ALA A 864 24.65 -9.01 -7.97
CA ALA A 864 24.75 -9.89 -6.80
C ALA A 864 25.78 -9.47 -5.73
N LEU A 865 25.48 -8.38 -4.99
CA LEU A 865 26.44 -7.73 -4.08
C LEU A 865 26.00 -7.62 -2.60
N GLY A 866 25.25 -8.60 -2.09
CA GLY A 866 24.95 -8.76 -0.65
C GLY A 866 25.90 -9.75 0.03
N LEU A 867 25.37 -10.87 0.51
CA LEU A 867 26.19 -12.03 0.90
C LEU A 867 27.09 -12.51 -0.25
N TYR A 868 26.60 -12.43 -1.49
CA TYR A 868 27.41 -12.66 -2.69
C TYR A 868 28.52 -11.61 -2.91
N ALA A 869 28.41 -10.35 -2.48
CA ALA A 869 29.58 -9.45 -2.50
C ALA A 869 30.62 -9.94 -1.52
N PHE A 870 30.20 -10.26 -0.29
CA PHE A 870 31.13 -10.71 0.74
C PHE A 870 31.88 -11.97 0.29
N MET A 871 31.15 -13.00 -0.14
CA MET A 871 31.73 -14.25 -0.65
C MET A 871 32.55 -14.03 -1.94
N SER A 872 32.02 -13.29 -2.93
CA SER A 872 32.68 -13.12 -4.24
C SER A 872 33.82 -12.10 -4.23
N ALA A 873 33.85 -11.12 -3.32
CA ALA A 873 34.97 -10.18 -3.18
C ALA A 873 36.10 -10.78 -2.31
N VAL A 874 35.76 -11.58 -1.29
CA VAL A 874 36.72 -12.46 -0.61
C VAL A 874 37.29 -13.45 -1.62
N GLN A 875 36.45 -14.08 -2.45
CA GLN A 875 36.90 -15.00 -3.50
C GLN A 875 37.70 -14.30 -4.62
N PHE A 876 37.26 -13.16 -5.16
CA PHE A 876 37.94 -12.45 -6.25
C PHE A 876 39.23 -11.81 -5.77
N GLY A 877 39.24 -11.21 -4.58
CA GLY A 877 40.45 -10.75 -3.90
C GLY A 877 41.41 -11.91 -3.62
N GLY A 878 40.90 -13.03 -3.11
CA GLY A 878 41.67 -14.25 -2.88
C GLY A 878 42.25 -14.86 -4.15
N VAL A 879 41.48 -14.92 -5.24
CA VAL A 879 41.90 -15.44 -6.56
C VAL A 879 42.87 -14.50 -7.26
N THR A 880 42.64 -13.19 -7.24
CA THR A 880 43.57 -12.19 -7.81
C THR A 880 44.88 -12.15 -7.02
N TYR A 881 44.81 -12.22 -5.69
CA TYR A 881 45.99 -12.33 -4.82
C TYR A 881 46.75 -13.64 -5.12
N ARG A 882 46.03 -14.76 -5.18
CA ARG A 882 46.56 -16.08 -5.54
C ARG A 882 47.29 -16.07 -6.87
N GLU A 883 46.65 -15.59 -7.93
CA GLU A 883 47.17 -15.68 -9.31
C GLU A 883 48.33 -14.72 -9.59
N ASN A 884 48.39 -13.57 -8.93
CA ASN A 884 49.38 -12.52 -9.22
C ASN A 884 50.47 -12.35 -8.14
N TYR A 885 50.25 -12.84 -6.91
CA TYR A 885 51.13 -12.58 -5.76
C TYR A 885 51.47 -13.81 -4.91
N VAL A 886 51.01 -15.02 -5.29
CA VAL A 886 51.27 -16.26 -4.55
C VAL A 886 51.75 -17.35 -5.50
N ASN A 887 52.84 -18.04 -5.15
CA ASN A 887 53.34 -19.16 -5.95
C ASN A 887 52.30 -20.29 -6.03
N GLU A 888 52.19 -20.96 -7.18
CA GLU A 888 51.20 -22.02 -7.44
C GLU A 888 51.18 -23.11 -6.36
N LYS A 889 52.37 -23.55 -5.92
CA LYS A 889 52.57 -24.50 -4.81
C LYS A 889 51.95 -24.09 -3.46
N ASP A 890 51.72 -22.79 -3.25
CA ASP A 890 51.19 -22.19 -2.02
C ASP A 890 49.70 -21.78 -2.18
N TRP A 891 49.10 -21.92 -3.38
CA TRP A 891 47.71 -21.54 -3.66
C TRP A 891 46.70 -22.19 -2.70
N HIS A 892 46.91 -23.45 -2.32
CA HIS A 892 46.02 -24.17 -1.42
C HIS A 892 45.89 -23.51 -0.03
N LYS A 893 46.96 -22.93 0.51
CA LYS A 893 46.93 -22.18 1.79
C LYS A 893 46.09 -20.90 1.74
N VAL A 894 45.82 -20.38 0.55
CA VAL A 894 45.00 -19.17 0.33
C VAL A 894 43.55 -19.56 0.05
N ILE A 895 43.35 -20.68 -0.67
CA ILE A 895 42.03 -21.26 -0.92
C ILE A 895 41.39 -21.70 0.40
N ASP A 896 42.08 -22.51 1.20
CA ASP A 896 41.61 -23.10 2.47
C ASP A 896 41.60 -22.10 3.64
N LYS A 897 41.43 -20.80 3.34
CA LYS A 897 41.42 -19.68 4.29
C LYS A 897 40.72 -18.42 3.79
N TYR A 898 40.62 -18.21 2.48
CA TYR A 898 40.12 -16.96 1.88
C TYR A 898 39.26 -17.15 0.62
N THR A 899 38.75 -18.36 0.30
CA THR A 899 37.80 -18.52 -0.82
C THR A 899 36.59 -19.37 -0.49
N PHE A 900 35.43 -18.72 -0.38
CA PHE A 900 34.15 -19.36 -0.72
C PHE A 900 34.16 -19.72 -2.23
N THR A 901 33.46 -20.78 -2.64
CA THR A 901 33.70 -21.41 -3.96
C THR A 901 32.89 -20.80 -5.11
N ARG A 902 33.21 -21.20 -6.34
CA ARG A 902 32.60 -20.67 -7.58
C ARG A 902 31.11 -21.03 -7.66
N ALA A 903 30.31 -20.13 -8.23
CA ALA A 903 28.89 -20.38 -8.52
C ALA A 903 28.69 -21.74 -9.23
N GLY A 904 27.72 -22.53 -8.76
CA GLY A 904 27.43 -23.88 -9.25
C GLY A 904 28.28 -25.01 -8.68
N TYR A 905 29.41 -24.72 -8.00
CA TYR A 905 30.29 -25.76 -7.43
C TYR A 905 29.63 -26.59 -6.32
N PHE A 906 28.65 -26.02 -5.62
CA PHE A 906 27.89 -26.65 -4.52
C PHE A 906 26.49 -27.15 -4.93
N GLN A 907 26.11 -27.11 -6.21
CA GLN A 907 24.76 -27.51 -6.64
C GLN A 907 24.53 -29.01 -6.37
N LYS A 908 23.46 -29.34 -5.63
CA LYS A 908 23.18 -30.69 -5.10
C LYS A 908 24.34 -31.26 -4.22
N LYS A 909 25.03 -30.40 -3.45
CA LYS A 909 25.97 -30.80 -2.39
C LYS A 909 25.66 -30.10 -1.07
N LYS A 910 25.87 -30.80 0.05
CA LYS A 910 26.10 -30.17 1.37
C LYS A 910 27.60 -30.15 1.64
N VAL A 911 28.08 -29.06 2.22
CA VAL A 911 29.48 -28.88 2.61
C VAL A 911 29.57 -28.52 4.07
N PHE A 912 30.40 -29.26 4.81
CA PHE A 912 30.65 -29.05 6.24
C PHE A 912 32.04 -28.42 6.39
N ASN A 913 32.12 -27.24 7.02
CA ASN A 913 33.40 -26.61 7.36
C ASN A 913 33.86 -27.12 8.73
N ILE A 914 35.16 -27.44 8.85
CA ILE A 914 35.77 -28.05 10.04
C ILE A 914 36.95 -27.18 10.47
N PRO A 915 36.91 -26.56 11.67
CA PRO A 915 38.05 -25.84 12.22
C PRO A 915 39.24 -26.78 12.49
N ASN A 916 40.38 -26.57 11.84
CA ASN A 916 41.56 -27.41 12.04
C ASN A 916 42.50 -26.86 13.12
N LYS A 917 43.28 -27.74 13.75
CA LYS A 917 44.12 -27.44 14.92
C LYS A 917 45.23 -26.41 14.67
N ASN A 918 45.45 -26.00 13.42
CA ASN A 918 46.49 -25.05 13.02
C ASN A 918 45.93 -23.66 12.67
N GLY A 919 44.62 -23.42 12.81
CA GLY A 919 43.99 -22.14 12.45
C GLY A 919 43.79 -21.94 10.94
N GLY A 920 43.50 -23.04 10.23
CA GLY A 920 42.95 -23.07 8.88
C GLY A 920 41.68 -23.93 8.83
N GLU A 921 41.15 -24.14 7.63
CA GLU A 921 39.90 -24.89 7.41
C GLU A 921 40.16 -26.22 6.70
N ASP A 922 39.48 -27.26 7.17
CA ASP A 922 39.23 -28.48 6.39
C ASP A 922 37.74 -28.50 6.00
N TYR A 923 37.36 -29.19 4.93
CA TYR A 923 35.96 -29.26 4.48
C TYR A 923 35.57 -30.66 4.01
N ILE A 924 34.30 -31.02 4.22
CA ILE A 924 33.70 -32.26 3.68
C ILE A 924 32.62 -31.89 2.67
N GLU A 925 32.80 -32.30 1.42
CA GLU A 925 31.74 -32.28 0.40
C GLU A 925 30.97 -33.60 0.39
N VAL A 926 29.63 -33.54 0.44
CA VAL A 926 28.75 -34.71 0.29
C VAL A 926 27.70 -34.40 -0.77
N LYS A 927 27.54 -35.29 -1.75
CA LYS A 927 26.49 -35.18 -2.76
C LYS A 927 25.12 -35.48 -2.13
N ILE A 928 24.13 -34.67 -2.48
CA ILE A 928 22.72 -34.88 -2.16
C ILE A 928 22.09 -35.60 -3.35
N ASN A 929 21.45 -36.73 -3.09
CA ASN A 929 20.70 -37.50 -4.09
C ASN A 929 19.29 -36.94 -4.30
N GLU A 930 18.55 -37.45 -5.27
CA GLU A 930 17.23 -36.92 -5.64
C GLU A 930 16.12 -37.32 -4.65
N ASP A 931 16.33 -38.38 -3.89
CA ASP A 931 15.56 -38.74 -2.70
C ASP A 931 16.03 -37.98 -1.43
N LEU A 932 16.91 -36.99 -1.60
CA LEU A 932 17.62 -36.27 -0.56
C LEU A 932 18.54 -37.13 0.33
N SER A 933 18.84 -38.39 0.00
CA SER A 933 19.86 -39.14 0.74
C SER A 933 21.25 -38.53 0.57
N LEU A 934 22.08 -38.60 1.62
CA LEU A 934 23.48 -38.17 1.54
C LEU A 934 24.36 -39.31 1.02
N ASP A 935 25.12 -39.04 -0.04
CA ASP A 935 26.06 -39.99 -0.63
C ASP A 935 27.34 -40.11 0.23
N ARG A 936 27.18 -40.72 1.42
CA ARG A 936 28.26 -40.99 2.38
C ARG A 936 29.38 -41.87 1.82
N ASN A 937 29.12 -42.63 0.75
CA ASN A 937 30.10 -43.51 0.11
C ASN A 937 31.06 -42.74 -0.82
N ASN A 938 30.61 -41.60 -1.36
CA ASN A 938 31.41 -40.72 -2.23
C ASN A 938 31.74 -39.36 -1.56
N ALA A 939 31.53 -39.24 -0.25
CA ALA A 939 31.87 -38.06 0.52
C ALA A 939 33.38 -37.76 0.46
N LYS A 940 33.75 -36.49 0.24
CA LYS A 940 35.13 -36.05 0.05
C LYS A 940 35.57 -35.17 1.21
N TYR A 941 36.57 -35.60 1.97
CA TYR A 941 37.28 -34.74 2.93
C TYR A 941 38.46 -34.06 2.22
N ILE A 942 38.59 -32.76 2.40
CA ILE A 942 39.56 -31.90 1.74
C ILE A 942 40.29 -31.08 2.80
N SER A 943 41.62 -31.12 2.80
CA SER A 943 42.47 -30.41 3.77
C SER A 943 43.82 -30.06 3.15
N ASN A 944 44.25 -28.81 3.30
CA ASN A 944 45.48 -28.28 2.69
C ASN A 944 45.60 -28.63 1.19
N GLY A 945 44.50 -28.41 0.46
CA GLY A 945 44.33 -28.73 -0.97
C GLY A 945 44.19 -30.20 -1.34
N LYS A 946 44.39 -31.14 -0.41
CA LYS A 946 44.37 -32.58 -0.68
C LYS A 946 42.99 -33.18 -0.44
N THR A 947 42.41 -33.79 -1.48
CA THR A 947 41.14 -34.51 -1.41
C THR A 947 41.34 -36.00 -1.12
N ARG A 948 40.53 -36.56 -0.23
CA ARG A 948 40.35 -38.02 -0.07
C ARG A 948 38.86 -38.37 0.04
N THR A 949 38.46 -39.55 -0.42
CA THR A 949 37.13 -40.09 -0.13
C THR A 949 37.07 -40.57 1.33
N LEU A 950 35.92 -40.42 1.97
CA LEU A 950 35.58 -40.98 3.28
C LEU A 950 34.80 -42.28 3.11
N THR A 951 35.05 -43.26 3.98
CA THR A 951 34.15 -44.42 4.13
C THR A 951 32.87 -44.00 4.86
N LYS A 952 31.76 -44.74 4.67
CA LYS A 952 30.50 -44.47 5.40
C LYS A 952 30.71 -44.42 6.92
N GLN A 953 31.52 -45.32 7.50
CA GLN A 953 31.85 -45.30 8.93
C GLN A 953 32.65 -44.07 9.37
N GLU A 954 33.53 -43.52 8.54
CA GLU A 954 34.21 -42.26 8.85
C GLU A 954 33.27 -41.07 8.81
N THR A 955 32.31 -41.02 7.89
CA THR A 955 31.40 -39.86 7.78
C THR A 955 30.57 -39.63 9.06
N TYR A 956 30.22 -40.68 9.80
CA TYR A 956 29.53 -40.55 11.11
C TYR A 956 30.39 -39.90 12.21
N LYS A 957 31.70 -39.74 12.02
CA LYS A 957 32.57 -38.96 12.92
C LYS A 957 32.46 -37.44 12.73
N TYR A 958 31.76 -37.01 11.67
CA TYR A 958 31.65 -35.61 11.27
C TYR A 958 30.19 -35.14 11.14
N PHE A 959 29.27 -36.01 10.72
CA PHE A 959 27.83 -35.71 10.65
C PHE A 959 26.98 -36.98 10.82
N THR A 960 25.89 -36.89 11.58
CA THR A 960 25.00 -38.01 11.96
C THR A 960 23.83 -38.23 11.00
N GLU A 961 23.40 -37.19 10.29
CA GLU A 961 22.31 -37.18 9.31
C GLU A 961 22.53 -38.15 8.11
N ASP A 962 21.64 -39.12 7.87
CA ASP A 962 21.74 -40.03 6.70
C ASP A 962 21.00 -39.51 5.45
N ARG A 963 20.09 -38.54 5.63
CA ARG A 963 19.44 -37.79 4.56
C ARG A 963 19.69 -36.31 4.78
N TRP A 964 19.92 -35.58 3.70
CA TRP A 964 19.82 -34.14 3.71
C TRP A 964 18.36 -33.79 4.00
N THR A 965 18.15 -33.16 5.14
CA THR A 965 17.03 -32.25 5.33
C THR A 965 17.66 -30.92 5.74
N PRO A 966 16.95 -29.79 5.59
CA PRO A 966 17.44 -28.52 6.09
C PRO A 966 17.84 -28.58 7.58
N PHE A 967 17.11 -29.31 8.43
CA PHE A 967 17.21 -29.12 9.90
C PHE A 967 16.72 -30.30 10.76
N ASN A 968 16.47 -31.48 10.18
CA ASN A 968 15.55 -32.50 10.73
C ASN A 968 14.08 -32.02 10.86
N MET A 969 13.77 -30.81 10.39
CA MET A 969 12.42 -30.23 10.39
C MET A 969 11.41 -31.08 9.59
N PRO A 970 10.18 -31.28 10.11
CA PRO A 970 9.09 -31.93 9.39
C PRO A 970 8.84 -31.32 7.99
N SER A 971 8.61 -32.19 6.99
CA SER A 971 8.44 -31.83 5.57
C SER A 971 7.24 -30.93 5.25
N LYS A 972 6.38 -30.66 6.23
CA LYS A 972 5.30 -29.66 6.15
C LYS A 972 5.86 -28.24 6.01
N TYR A 973 6.88 -27.88 6.80
CA TYR A 973 7.53 -26.55 6.82
C TYR A 973 8.42 -26.26 5.61
N TRP A 974 8.55 -27.21 4.69
CA TRP A 974 9.37 -27.06 3.51
C TRP A 974 8.66 -26.16 2.48
N ASP A 975 9.41 -25.22 1.90
CA ASP A 975 8.91 -24.30 0.86
C ASP A 975 8.36 -25.05 -0.36
N LYS A 976 7.52 -24.39 -1.16
CA LYS A 976 6.90 -25.00 -2.35
C LYS A 976 7.92 -25.35 -3.46
N SER A 977 9.14 -24.84 -3.40
CA SER A 977 10.26 -25.28 -4.26
C SER A 977 11.01 -26.52 -3.76
N TRP A 978 10.67 -27.04 -2.57
CA TRP A 978 11.28 -28.23 -1.96
C TRP A 978 10.32 -29.44 -1.97
N LYS A 979 9.16 -29.32 -2.64
CA LYS A 979 8.09 -30.32 -2.77
C LYS A 979 7.84 -30.62 -4.25
#